data_AF-A0A6C0AS59-F1
#
_entry.id   AF-A0A6C0AS59-F1
#
_cell.length_a   1.000
_cell.length_b   1.000
_cell.length_c   1.000
_cell.angle_alpha   90.00
_cell.angle_beta   90.00
_cell.angle_gamma   90.00
#
_symmetry.space_group_name_H-M   'P 1'
#
loop_
_entity.id
_entity.type
_entity.pdbx_description
1 polymer ?
#
loop_
_entity_poly.entity_id
_entity_poly.type
_entity_poly.pdbx_seq_one_letter_code
_entity_poly.pdbx_strand_id
1 'polypeptide(L)'
;MDFFNLFKSNPESDTDNPLAKYPIYKFVELSNDGNPIPKRIIVFHGKSVQPSLNEIFSDSELAIINSASPEIRYSTQFIHKDDTILTIKKKLVMEMDSATVSLPEIYLFSSIRDRLRLLQYFQEVSKHESFTFTHQMLGQLLCNLKVGIDVIEAIPQKESYVFEDLEEYLNLVEYNFNISIGQKFASYRDLLFSANPYDILLKASATSTNIPVFKQSIQNSIQTFENHLLMSYGDILNNTIYFSLAGDVIQYAINNRIDVGYILSIYYPFLENQKILSKNAFVTNHQKLIGETNNAITEQTENHFNVINMFHEIYYSKTVDLPGKSSGIHSFHVTLHPDTRTLLPLDSIFKNIHSTKYYPFIKYNPGPKRENIYRLYSEKISKTGKKIPLLKKSQIINLSKITGKIRQISVYNQSILDGQSIEIFIDFDSNGNISVRSTLDKAIQEEDILRILLGPVNKLINRLNDYLSQSGYKINLFYSLKDPLLEFINLKYNFEMSYNKDFSLSKYNCLSSIFDIINDDLRKGAVLKFKRVDNFKKMEAMDAMITELYKTTNDLTVIINALIMNYEMTKEEALIKFQDFLNQFTRTRGKFVNKSIDIAENPGFPTVLRVIPFEQRITVEVNNINDISYISVIELYLDSFLRITQAPDTIRLPVQQIKALCLREFVDEQVSAPIVITTTHNDTNAYYSDDEDSDGESDVGEGQGQGEDDDEGMAPIDEDDDDINLEDAISQAEDEDIDTSESKIEQDNIQLAPEQTVYSDDESLAPLDAEELESSEEEEMVQQGMTPLQEQSQEPSQQESEQGMAPLQEQSQEQSQEQSQEQSQEPSQEPSQQESEQGMAPLQESSQEQSQEQSQEPSQQESEQGMAPLQEPSQEQSQEQSQELSQQESEQGMAPLQEPSQEQSQEQSQELS
;
A
#
# COMPACT_ATOMS: atom_id res chain seq x y z
N MET A 1 -10.99 -0.03 -37.00
CA MET A 1 -12.34 0.43 -36.62
C MET A 1 -12.50 0.19 -35.13
N ASP A 2 -12.50 1.28 -34.37
CA ASP A 2 -13.28 1.52 -33.15
C ASP A 2 -13.35 0.41 -32.08
N PHE A 3 -12.20 0.08 -31.48
CA PHE A 3 -12.17 -0.63 -30.18
C PHE A 3 -12.42 0.29 -28.97
N PHE A 4 -12.49 1.61 -29.18
CA PHE A 4 -12.57 2.63 -28.11
C PHE A 4 -13.97 2.84 -27.48
N ASN A 5 -15.02 2.24 -28.03
CA ASN A 5 -16.40 2.46 -27.54
C ASN A 5 -16.87 1.45 -26.47
N LEU A 6 -16.06 0.45 -26.12
CA LEU A 6 -16.46 -0.65 -25.21
C LEU A 6 -16.46 -0.30 -23.71
N PHE A 7 -16.03 0.91 -23.33
CA PHE A 7 -16.08 1.42 -21.95
C PHE A 7 -17.06 2.61 -21.76
N LYS A 8 -17.98 2.82 -22.71
CA LYS A 8 -19.11 3.75 -22.54
C LYS A 8 -20.35 3.01 -22.05
N SER A 9 -20.35 2.62 -20.78
CA SER A 9 -21.63 2.48 -20.06
C SER A 9 -22.25 3.86 -19.92
N ASN A 10 -23.48 4.03 -20.40
CA ASN A 10 -24.22 5.27 -20.16
C ASN A 10 -24.40 5.46 -18.65
N PRO A 11 -24.02 6.62 -18.07
CA PRO A 11 -24.69 7.08 -16.87
C PRO A 11 -26.10 7.50 -17.28
N GLU A 12 -27.08 6.59 -17.16
CA GLU A 12 -28.47 6.99 -17.34
C GLU A 12 -28.85 8.01 -16.26
N SER A 13 -29.64 9.00 -16.68
CA SER A 13 -29.78 10.28 -16.02
C SER A 13 -30.37 10.21 -14.60
N ASP A 14 -29.54 10.45 -13.60
CA ASP A 14 -29.94 11.17 -12.39
C ASP A 14 -29.35 12.60 -12.47
N THR A 15 -30.18 13.57 -12.87
CA THR A 15 -29.78 14.99 -12.91
C THR A 15 -29.94 15.64 -11.54
N ASP A 16 -29.23 15.11 -10.56
CA ASP A 16 -29.06 15.71 -9.23
C ASP A 16 -27.56 15.87 -8.94
N ASN A 17 -27.18 17.02 -8.39
CA ASN A 17 -25.78 17.46 -8.33
C ASN A 17 -24.90 16.44 -7.56
N PRO A 18 -23.85 15.84 -8.19
CA PRO A 18 -23.06 14.74 -7.61
C PRO A 18 -22.06 15.22 -6.55
N LEU A 19 -22.55 15.89 -5.51
CA LEU A 19 -21.84 16.02 -4.24
C LEU A 19 -21.64 14.62 -3.67
N ALA A 20 -20.38 14.17 -3.67
CA ALA A 20 -19.99 12.87 -3.15
C ALA A 20 -20.56 12.67 -1.74
N LYS A 21 -21.48 11.70 -1.61
CA LYS A 21 -22.08 11.35 -0.32
C LYS A 21 -20.99 10.72 0.56
N TYR A 22 -20.88 11.15 1.80
CA TYR A 22 -20.04 10.51 2.81
C TYR A 22 -20.26 8.98 2.80
N PRO A 23 -19.20 8.17 2.83
CA PRO A 23 -19.36 6.73 2.93
C PRO A 23 -20.03 6.38 4.27
N ILE A 24 -21.15 5.67 4.20
CA ILE A 24 -21.75 5.00 5.36
C ILE A 24 -21.11 3.62 5.47
N TYR A 25 -20.71 3.23 6.67
CA TYR A 25 -20.18 1.90 6.97
C TYR A 25 -21.14 1.13 7.89
N LYS A 26 -21.25 -0.19 7.66
CA LYS A 26 -22.11 -1.10 8.43
C LYS A 26 -21.23 -2.10 9.18
N PHE A 27 -21.34 -2.12 10.50
CA PHE A 27 -20.64 -3.09 11.35
C PHE A 27 -21.63 -4.16 11.84
N VAL A 28 -21.47 -5.38 11.34
CA VAL A 28 -22.41 -6.49 11.57
C VAL A 28 -21.83 -7.47 12.57
N GLU A 29 -22.47 -7.58 13.73
CA GLU A 29 -22.21 -8.64 14.71
C GLU A 29 -22.98 -9.89 14.31
N LEU A 30 -22.35 -11.07 14.33
CA LEU A 30 -22.96 -12.34 13.97
C LEU A 30 -23.33 -13.19 15.19
N SER A 31 -24.38 -14.01 15.07
CA SER A 31 -24.82 -14.96 16.11
C SER A 31 -24.10 -16.32 16.05
N ASN A 32 -24.29 -17.12 17.10
CA ASN A 32 -23.60 -18.41 17.33
C ASN A 32 -24.38 -19.62 16.75
N ASP A 33 -25.53 -19.40 16.13
CA ASP A 33 -26.61 -20.39 16.04
C ASP A 33 -26.50 -21.34 14.82
N GLY A 34 -25.27 -21.65 14.41
CA GLY A 34 -24.97 -22.57 13.30
C GLY A 34 -25.23 -22.02 11.89
N ASN A 35 -25.81 -20.82 11.78
CA ASN A 35 -25.79 -19.98 10.59
C ASN A 35 -25.36 -18.56 11.01
N PRO A 36 -24.50 -17.86 10.24
CA PRO A 36 -24.06 -16.50 10.56
C PRO A 36 -25.17 -15.47 10.30
N ILE A 37 -26.13 -15.40 11.20
CA ILE A 37 -27.26 -14.45 11.16
C ILE A 37 -26.85 -13.16 11.89
N PRO A 38 -27.17 -11.96 11.36
CA PRO A 38 -26.95 -10.70 12.08
C PRO A 38 -27.65 -10.68 13.45
N LYS A 39 -26.86 -10.46 14.50
CA LYS A 39 -27.26 -10.25 15.90
C LYS A 39 -27.56 -8.78 16.16
N ARG A 40 -26.66 -7.91 15.68
CA ARG A 40 -26.71 -6.44 15.80
C ARG A 40 -26.01 -5.82 14.60
N ILE A 41 -26.48 -4.65 14.17
CA ILE A 41 -25.86 -3.85 13.11
C ILE A 41 -25.64 -2.44 13.64
N ILE A 42 -24.40 -1.95 13.60
CA ILE A 42 -24.04 -0.57 13.97
C ILE A 42 -23.74 0.19 12.66
N VAL A 43 -24.54 1.21 12.38
CA VAL A 43 -24.45 2.03 11.16
C VAL A 43 -23.66 3.30 11.49
N PHE A 44 -22.43 3.40 10.99
CA PHE A 44 -21.58 4.59 11.11
C PHE A 44 -21.92 5.55 9.97
N HIS A 45 -22.69 6.60 10.27
CA HIS A 45 -23.19 7.56 9.29
C HIS A 45 -22.93 9.03 9.65
N GLY A 46 -22.34 9.31 10.82
CA GLY A 46 -21.76 10.61 11.17
C GLY A 46 -22.71 11.80 11.22
N LYS A 47 -24.03 11.59 11.34
CA LYS A 47 -25.04 12.67 11.29
C LYS A 47 -26.02 12.59 12.45
N SER A 48 -26.56 13.74 12.86
CA SER A 48 -27.63 13.82 13.86
C SER A 48 -29.00 13.37 13.34
N VAL A 49 -29.18 13.30 12.02
CA VAL A 49 -30.39 12.77 11.36
C VAL A 49 -30.10 11.38 10.85
N GLN A 50 -30.93 10.41 11.26
CA GLN A 50 -30.83 9.01 10.81
C GLN A 50 -31.27 8.90 9.33
N PRO A 51 -30.45 8.29 8.45
CA PRO A 51 -30.86 7.94 7.10
C PRO A 51 -31.90 6.81 7.10
N SER A 52 -32.73 6.72 6.06
CA SER A 52 -33.69 5.63 5.92
C SER A 52 -32.98 4.31 5.60
N LEU A 53 -33.60 3.17 5.94
CA LEU A 53 -32.99 1.85 5.72
C LEU A 53 -32.61 1.61 4.24
N ASN A 54 -33.40 2.13 3.31
CA ASN A 54 -33.18 2.01 1.86
C ASN A 54 -32.01 2.87 1.35
N GLU A 55 -31.48 3.80 2.15
CA GLU A 55 -30.25 4.56 1.85
C GLU A 55 -28.98 3.83 2.33
N ILE A 56 -29.12 2.78 3.15
CA ILE A 56 -28.04 2.13 3.90
C ILE A 56 -27.82 0.68 3.42
N PHE A 57 -28.92 -0.02 3.14
CA PHE A 57 -28.96 -1.46 2.88
C PHE A 57 -29.50 -1.76 1.49
N SER A 58 -28.84 -2.66 0.76
CA SER A 58 -29.34 -3.21 -0.51
C SER A 58 -30.56 -4.13 -0.27
N ASP A 59 -31.36 -4.39 -1.31
CA ASP A 59 -32.53 -5.28 -1.21
C ASP A 59 -32.19 -6.67 -0.62
N SER A 60 -31.00 -7.19 -0.93
CA SER A 60 -30.46 -8.43 -0.36
C SER A 60 -30.12 -8.33 1.14
N GLU A 61 -29.52 -7.21 1.58
CA GLU A 61 -29.27 -6.94 3.00
C GLU A 61 -30.61 -6.73 3.74
N LEU A 62 -31.57 -6.02 3.14
CA LEU A 62 -32.92 -5.84 3.68
C LEU A 62 -33.67 -7.18 3.80
N ALA A 63 -33.54 -8.09 2.84
CA ALA A 63 -34.13 -9.43 2.95
C ALA A 63 -33.55 -10.22 4.15
N ILE A 64 -32.24 -10.17 4.34
CA ILE A 64 -31.56 -10.77 5.51
C ILE A 64 -32.06 -10.11 6.80
N ILE A 65 -32.03 -8.78 6.89
CA ILE A 65 -32.47 -8.01 8.07
C ILE A 65 -33.93 -8.31 8.44
N ASN A 66 -34.82 -8.38 7.46
CA ASN A 66 -36.23 -8.73 7.70
C ASN A 66 -36.41 -10.18 8.19
N SER A 67 -35.54 -11.11 7.79
CA SER A 67 -35.57 -12.50 8.29
C SER A 67 -34.91 -12.66 9.66
N ALA A 68 -33.90 -11.84 9.96
CA ALA A 68 -33.06 -11.93 11.16
C ALA A 68 -33.57 -11.08 12.33
N SER A 69 -34.21 -9.94 12.04
CA SER A 69 -34.62 -8.91 13.03
C SER A 69 -33.50 -8.46 14.00
N PRO A 70 -32.31 -8.04 13.51
CA PRO A 70 -31.19 -7.61 14.36
C PRO A 70 -31.47 -6.30 15.10
N GLU A 71 -30.75 -6.05 16.19
CA GLU A 71 -30.69 -4.71 16.79
C GLU A 71 -29.95 -3.75 15.84
N ILE A 72 -30.63 -2.73 15.30
CA ILE A 72 -29.98 -1.69 14.47
C ILE A 72 -29.67 -0.47 15.34
N ARG A 73 -28.39 -0.12 15.47
CA ARG A 73 -27.89 1.11 16.11
C ARG A 73 -27.38 2.08 15.06
N TYR A 74 -27.52 3.37 15.35
CA TYR A 74 -27.10 4.48 14.50
C TYR A 74 -26.02 5.28 15.24
N SER A 75 -24.80 5.27 14.71
CA SER A 75 -23.66 5.98 15.26
C SER A 75 -23.49 7.36 14.62
N THR A 76 -23.26 8.37 15.47
CA THR A 76 -22.86 9.71 15.07
C THR A 76 -21.37 9.84 14.78
N GLN A 77 -20.60 8.75 14.81
CA GLN A 77 -19.21 8.71 14.36
C GLN A 77 -19.13 8.37 12.87
N PHE A 78 -17.99 8.69 12.25
CA PHE A 78 -17.61 8.26 10.90
C PHE A 78 -16.53 7.19 10.94
N ILE A 79 -16.52 6.33 9.93
CA ILE A 79 -15.42 5.42 9.59
C ILE A 79 -14.87 5.85 8.24
N HIS A 80 -13.56 6.02 8.15
CA HIS A 80 -12.87 6.53 6.96
C HIS A 80 -11.97 5.46 6.35
N LYS A 81 -11.69 5.55 5.05
CA LYS A 81 -10.77 4.63 4.35
C LYS A 81 -9.34 4.69 4.90
N ASP A 82 -8.98 5.80 5.51
CA ASP A 82 -7.70 6.10 6.14
C ASP A 82 -7.75 6.11 7.67
N ASP A 83 -8.78 5.51 8.29
CA ASP A 83 -8.69 5.08 9.69
C ASP A 83 -7.81 3.82 9.81
N THR A 84 -7.00 3.74 10.86
CA THR A 84 -6.28 2.50 11.19
C THR A 84 -7.25 1.44 11.74
N ILE A 85 -6.89 0.16 11.67
CA ILE A 85 -7.70 -0.91 12.26
C ILE A 85 -7.88 -0.71 13.77
N LEU A 86 -6.87 -0.22 14.48
CA LEU A 86 -7.00 0.19 15.88
C LEU A 86 -8.04 1.29 16.08
N THR A 87 -8.01 2.31 15.22
CA THR A 87 -8.98 3.42 15.24
C THR A 87 -10.40 2.89 15.08
N ILE A 88 -10.60 1.98 14.12
CA ILE A 88 -11.89 1.33 13.87
C ILE A 88 -12.34 0.52 15.10
N LYS A 89 -11.45 -0.25 15.73
CA LYS A 89 -11.78 -0.99 16.96
C LYS A 89 -12.13 -0.06 18.13
N LYS A 90 -11.39 1.05 18.32
CA LYS A 90 -11.73 2.06 19.35
C LYS A 90 -13.11 2.67 19.10
N LYS A 91 -13.38 3.15 17.88
CA LYS A 91 -14.68 3.69 17.48
C LYS A 91 -15.83 2.69 17.67
N LEU A 92 -15.58 1.40 17.41
CA LEU A 92 -16.54 0.32 17.64
C LEU A 92 -16.81 0.07 19.14
N VAL A 93 -15.77 0.03 19.99
CA VAL A 93 -15.94 -0.08 21.46
C VAL A 93 -16.80 1.06 22.01
N MET A 94 -16.64 2.28 21.48
CA MET A 94 -17.44 3.45 21.91
C MET A 94 -18.94 3.36 21.57
N GLU A 95 -19.34 2.55 20.59
CA GLU A 95 -20.76 2.27 20.25
C GLU A 95 -21.33 1.02 20.96
N MET A 96 -20.45 0.32 21.69
CA MET A 96 -20.76 -0.85 22.51
C MET A 96 -20.76 -0.47 23.99
N ASP A 97 -21.04 -1.42 24.87
CA ASP A 97 -20.91 -1.20 26.30
C ASP A 97 -19.45 -1.44 26.71
N SER A 98 -18.70 -0.36 26.94
CA SER A 98 -17.29 -0.38 27.33
C SER A 98 -17.00 -0.95 28.72
N ALA A 99 -18.04 -1.31 29.49
CA ALA A 99 -17.90 -2.15 30.68
C ALA A 99 -17.93 -3.67 30.35
N THR A 100 -18.15 -4.04 29.09
CA THR A 100 -18.34 -5.45 28.66
C THR A 100 -17.47 -5.92 27.50
N VAL A 101 -16.77 -5.03 26.79
CA VAL A 101 -15.95 -5.39 25.60
C VAL A 101 -14.58 -4.73 25.66
N SER A 102 -13.55 -5.45 25.21
CA SER A 102 -12.17 -4.98 25.10
C SER A 102 -11.66 -4.88 23.64
N LEU A 103 -10.53 -4.22 23.39
CA LEU A 103 -9.91 -4.17 22.04
C LEU A 103 -9.33 -5.53 21.59
N PRO A 104 -8.63 -6.32 22.42
CA PRO A 104 -8.00 -7.59 21.99
C PRO A 104 -8.98 -8.70 21.60
N GLU A 105 -10.24 -8.62 22.01
CA GLU A 105 -11.29 -9.61 21.72
C GLU A 105 -12.16 -9.27 20.50
N ILE A 106 -11.88 -8.16 19.80
CA ILE A 106 -12.57 -7.77 18.57
C ILE A 106 -11.78 -8.32 17.37
N TYR A 107 -12.37 -9.28 16.68
CA TYR A 107 -11.93 -9.72 15.36
C TYR A 107 -12.81 -9.10 14.28
N LEU A 108 -12.21 -8.67 13.17
CA LEU A 108 -12.88 -8.02 12.04
C LEU A 108 -12.63 -8.81 10.74
N PHE A 109 -13.64 -8.93 9.91
CA PHE A 109 -13.53 -9.47 8.56
C PHE A 109 -14.52 -8.81 7.61
N SER A 110 -14.36 -8.99 6.31
CA SER A 110 -15.22 -8.37 5.29
C SER A 110 -15.28 -9.21 4.03
N SER A 111 -16.33 -9.04 3.22
CA SER A 111 -16.38 -9.60 1.87
C SER A 111 -15.75 -8.65 0.86
N ILE A 112 -14.96 -9.17 -0.08
CA ILE A 112 -14.47 -8.47 -1.28
C ILE A 112 -14.88 -9.25 -2.53
N ARG A 113 -14.70 -8.64 -3.71
CA ARG A 113 -14.74 -9.32 -5.01
C ARG A 113 -13.37 -9.33 -5.64
N ASP A 114 -12.89 -10.50 -6.06
CA ASP A 114 -11.51 -10.70 -6.53
C ASP A 114 -11.43 -11.90 -7.50
N ARG A 115 -10.32 -12.01 -8.24
CA ARG A 115 -10.05 -13.06 -9.24
C ARG A 115 -9.47 -14.32 -8.60
N LEU A 116 -10.11 -15.46 -8.84
CA LEU A 116 -9.58 -16.76 -8.39
C LEU A 116 -8.46 -17.24 -9.31
N ARG A 117 -7.22 -17.24 -8.80
CA ARG A 117 -6.05 -17.81 -9.49
C ARG A 117 -5.90 -19.28 -9.15
N LEU A 118 -6.83 -20.09 -9.65
CA LEU A 118 -6.97 -21.50 -9.26
C LEU A 118 -5.65 -22.29 -9.35
N LEU A 119 -4.89 -22.12 -10.44
CA LEU A 119 -3.62 -22.83 -10.65
C LEU A 119 -2.56 -22.48 -9.59
N GLN A 120 -2.35 -21.17 -9.35
CA GLN A 120 -1.42 -20.69 -8.32
C GLN A 120 -1.81 -21.22 -6.94
N TYR A 121 -3.08 -21.02 -6.56
CA TYR A 121 -3.62 -21.50 -5.28
C TYR A 121 -3.48 -23.02 -5.11
N PHE A 122 -3.76 -23.80 -6.16
CA PHE A 122 -3.63 -25.26 -6.12
C PHE A 122 -2.17 -25.69 -5.96
N GLN A 123 -1.23 -25.03 -6.65
CA GLN A 123 0.20 -25.26 -6.48
C GLN A 123 0.70 -24.87 -5.08
N GLU A 124 0.26 -23.74 -4.53
CA GLU A 124 0.61 -23.26 -3.19
C GLU A 124 0.14 -24.23 -2.09
N VAL A 125 -1.13 -24.66 -2.16
CA VAL A 125 -1.75 -25.54 -1.15
C VAL A 125 -1.30 -27.00 -1.27
N SER A 126 -1.09 -27.52 -2.49
CA SER A 126 -0.48 -28.84 -2.69
C SER A 126 1.04 -28.85 -2.46
N LYS A 127 1.67 -27.67 -2.35
CA LYS A 127 3.13 -27.48 -2.40
C LYS A 127 3.74 -28.19 -3.63
N HIS A 128 3.26 -27.81 -4.81
CA HIS A 128 3.60 -28.40 -6.09
C HIS A 128 3.45 -29.93 -6.05
N GLU A 129 2.20 -30.38 -5.85
CA GLU A 129 1.78 -31.80 -5.84
C GLU A 129 2.33 -32.68 -4.70
N SER A 130 3.21 -32.15 -3.83
CA SER A 130 3.75 -32.86 -2.66
C SER A 130 2.68 -33.27 -1.62
N PHE A 131 1.51 -32.62 -1.63
CA PHE A 131 0.39 -32.86 -0.72
C PHE A 131 -0.93 -33.04 -1.48
N THR A 132 -1.64 -34.13 -1.18
CA THR A 132 -2.93 -34.48 -1.78
C THR A 132 -4.00 -33.44 -1.45
N PHE A 133 -4.60 -32.81 -2.47
CA PHE A 133 -5.78 -31.95 -2.28
C PHE A 133 -7.04 -32.81 -2.03
N THR A 134 -7.55 -32.79 -0.79
CA THR A 134 -8.62 -33.71 -0.34
C THR A 134 -10.03 -33.13 -0.50
N HIS A 135 -11.05 -34.00 -0.45
CA HIS A 135 -12.47 -33.59 -0.40
C HIS A 135 -12.80 -32.59 0.72
N GLN A 136 -12.10 -32.64 1.85
CA GLN A 136 -12.29 -31.68 2.95
C GLN A 136 -11.67 -30.31 2.64
N MET A 137 -10.56 -30.28 1.89
CA MET A 137 -9.97 -29.04 1.37
C MET A 137 -10.86 -28.40 0.32
N LEU A 138 -11.42 -29.20 -0.60
CA LEU A 138 -12.45 -28.73 -1.53
C LEU A 138 -13.67 -28.15 -0.79
N GLY A 139 -14.21 -28.86 0.21
CA GLY A 139 -15.36 -28.40 0.98
C GLY A 139 -15.13 -27.05 1.66
N GLN A 140 -13.96 -26.83 2.26
CA GLN A 140 -13.61 -25.55 2.87
C GLN A 140 -13.41 -24.45 1.82
N LEU A 141 -12.76 -24.75 0.69
CA LEU A 141 -12.58 -23.82 -0.43
C LEU A 141 -13.94 -23.33 -0.97
N LEU A 142 -14.86 -24.25 -1.26
CA LEU A 142 -16.20 -23.92 -1.76
C LEU A 142 -17.02 -23.12 -0.73
N CYS A 143 -16.89 -23.44 0.57
CA CYS A 143 -17.47 -22.66 1.67
C CYS A 143 -16.92 -21.22 1.72
N ASN A 144 -15.63 -21.04 1.48
CA ASN A 144 -14.96 -19.74 1.51
C ASN A 144 -15.27 -18.89 0.26
N LEU A 145 -15.33 -19.52 -0.92
CA LEU A 145 -15.69 -18.92 -2.21
C LEU A 145 -17.19 -18.58 -2.38
N LYS A 146 -18.04 -18.99 -1.42
CA LYS A 146 -19.50 -18.75 -1.41
C LYS A 146 -20.21 -19.13 -2.72
N VAL A 147 -19.80 -20.25 -3.30
CA VAL A 147 -20.37 -20.75 -4.56
C VAL A 147 -21.83 -21.20 -4.41
N GLY A 148 -22.57 -21.16 -5.52
CA GLY A 148 -23.93 -21.68 -5.58
C GLY A 148 -23.98 -23.21 -5.45
N ILE A 149 -25.10 -23.75 -4.98
CA ILE A 149 -25.31 -25.20 -4.80
C ILE A 149 -25.24 -25.97 -6.12
N ASP A 150 -25.56 -25.32 -7.23
CA ASP A 150 -25.39 -25.78 -8.60
C ASP A 150 -23.91 -26.09 -8.95
N VAL A 151 -22.97 -25.26 -8.49
CA VAL A 151 -21.52 -25.51 -8.64
C VAL A 151 -21.07 -26.66 -7.74
N ILE A 152 -21.61 -26.75 -6.51
CA ILE A 152 -21.28 -27.81 -5.56
C ILE A 152 -21.77 -29.18 -6.05
N GLU A 153 -22.97 -29.26 -6.62
CA GLU A 153 -23.55 -30.49 -7.16
C GLU A 153 -22.93 -30.90 -8.52
N ALA A 154 -22.32 -29.96 -9.25
CA ALA A 154 -21.65 -30.23 -10.53
C ALA A 154 -20.28 -30.90 -10.38
N ILE A 155 -19.51 -30.58 -9.33
CA ILE A 155 -18.15 -31.10 -9.14
C ILE A 155 -18.19 -32.60 -8.75
N PRO A 156 -17.55 -33.51 -9.53
CA PRO A 156 -17.60 -34.95 -9.24
C PRO A 156 -16.97 -35.31 -7.88
N GLN A 157 -17.71 -36.02 -7.02
CA GLN A 157 -17.21 -36.39 -5.70
C GLN A 157 -16.09 -37.44 -5.77
N LYS A 158 -14.86 -37.00 -5.46
CA LYS A 158 -13.66 -37.82 -5.27
C LYS A 158 -13.12 -37.71 -3.84
N GLU A 159 -12.24 -38.63 -3.43
CA GLU A 159 -11.46 -38.50 -2.19
C GLU A 159 -10.37 -37.42 -2.32
N SER A 160 -9.73 -37.35 -3.49
CA SER A 160 -8.70 -36.38 -3.88
C SER A 160 -8.93 -35.83 -5.28
N TYR A 161 -8.41 -34.63 -5.54
CA TYR A 161 -8.63 -33.86 -6.77
C TYR A 161 -7.29 -33.40 -7.35
N VAL A 162 -7.18 -33.32 -8.67
CA VAL A 162 -6.11 -32.61 -9.38
C VAL A 162 -6.60 -31.24 -9.88
N PHE A 163 -5.73 -30.43 -10.48
CA PHE A 163 -6.10 -29.12 -11.01
C PHE A 163 -7.19 -29.21 -12.09
N GLU A 164 -7.06 -30.18 -12.99
CA GLU A 164 -7.96 -30.46 -14.12
C GLU A 164 -9.37 -30.88 -13.66
N ASP A 165 -9.50 -31.40 -12.43
CA ASP A 165 -10.81 -31.75 -11.85
C ASP A 165 -11.62 -30.53 -11.41
N LEU A 166 -10.96 -29.37 -11.29
CA LEU A 166 -11.53 -28.15 -10.73
C LEU A 166 -11.56 -27.00 -11.73
N GLU A 167 -10.67 -26.96 -12.74
CA GLU A 167 -10.58 -25.87 -13.71
C GLU A 167 -11.87 -25.65 -14.53
N GLU A 168 -12.63 -26.72 -14.85
CA GLU A 168 -13.90 -26.59 -15.58
C GLU A 168 -15.00 -25.90 -14.73
N TYR A 169 -14.97 -26.08 -13.40
CA TYR A 169 -16.02 -25.63 -12.46
C TYR A 169 -15.67 -24.32 -11.75
N LEU A 170 -14.37 -24.05 -11.55
CA LEU A 170 -13.85 -22.90 -10.79
C LEU A 170 -13.22 -21.82 -11.70
N ASN A 171 -13.77 -21.66 -12.90
CA ASN A 171 -13.33 -20.70 -13.93
C ASN A 171 -14.14 -19.38 -13.93
N LEU A 172 -14.93 -19.07 -12.90
CA LEU A 172 -15.66 -17.80 -12.85
C LEU A 172 -14.65 -16.65 -12.67
N VAL A 173 -14.82 -15.60 -13.48
CA VAL A 173 -13.85 -14.51 -13.56
C VAL A 173 -13.68 -13.78 -12.21
N GLU A 174 -14.73 -13.68 -11.41
CA GLU A 174 -14.71 -13.00 -10.11
C GLU A 174 -15.58 -13.76 -9.09
N TYR A 175 -15.06 -13.94 -7.88
CA TYR A 175 -15.76 -14.53 -6.73
C TYR A 175 -15.94 -13.49 -5.63
N ASN A 176 -17.06 -13.56 -4.90
CA ASN A 176 -17.20 -12.84 -3.62
C ASN A 176 -16.74 -13.77 -2.50
N PHE A 177 -15.71 -13.40 -1.74
CA PHE A 177 -15.25 -14.19 -0.59
C PHE A 177 -14.81 -13.30 0.58
N ASN A 178 -14.73 -13.90 1.76
CA ASN A 178 -14.38 -13.20 2.99
C ASN A 178 -12.85 -13.09 3.15
N ILE A 179 -12.38 -11.93 3.59
CA ILE A 179 -11.01 -11.65 4.00
C ILE A 179 -10.97 -11.11 5.43
N SER A 180 -9.90 -11.39 6.15
CA SER A 180 -9.64 -10.80 7.46
C SER A 180 -9.29 -9.30 7.33
N ILE A 181 -9.73 -8.50 8.30
CA ILE A 181 -9.43 -7.06 8.41
C ILE A 181 -8.55 -6.89 9.65
N GLY A 182 -7.38 -6.25 9.48
CA GLY A 182 -6.31 -6.25 10.50
C GLY A 182 -5.36 -7.44 10.45
N GLN A 183 -5.56 -8.41 9.54
CA GLN A 183 -4.61 -9.52 9.33
C GLN A 183 -4.30 -9.72 7.85
N LYS A 184 -3.07 -10.13 7.52
CA LYS A 184 -2.64 -10.52 6.17
C LYS A 184 -1.75 -11.77 6.26
N PHE A 185 -1.65 -12.49 5.16
CA PHE A 185 -0.69 -13.59 5.02
C PHE A 185 0.70 -13.06 4.67
N ALA A 186 1.75 -13.73 5.15
CA ALA A 186 3.14 -13.37 4.89
C ALA A 186 3.62 -13.65 3.45
N SER A 187 2.82 -14.28 2.58
CA SER A 187 3.17 -14.52 1.17
C SER A 187 1.97 -14.60 0.24
N TYR A 188 1.03 -15.51 0.50
CA TYR A 188 -0.11 -15.78 -0.39
C TYR A 188 -1.40 -15.99 0.40
N ARG A 189 -2.55 -15.68 -0.22
CA ARG A 189 -3.86 -15.84 0.44
C ARG A 189 -4.29 -17.31 0.38
N ASP A 190 -4.04 -18.08 1.43
CA ASP A 190 -4.53 -19.45 1.53
C ASP A 190 -6.07 -19.46 1.64
N LEU A 191 -6.76 -19.84 0.56
CA LEU A 191 -8.22 -19.92 0.50
C LEU A 191 -8.83 -21.08 1.30
N LEU A 192 -8.03 -21.89 2.01
CA LEU A 192 -8.53 -22.79 3.05
C LEU A 192 -8.78 -22.05 4.38
N PHE A 193 -8.17 -20.89 4.60
CA PHE A 193 -8.45 -20.08 5.79
C PHE A 193 -9.85 -19.46 5.73
N SER A 194 -10.65 -19.78 6.74
CA SER A 194 -12.02 -19.29 6.90
C SER A 194 -12.01 -17.91 7.56
N ALA A 195 -11.95 -16.84 6.77
CA ALA A 195 -11.94 -15.47 7.32
C ALA A 195 -13.18 -15.11 8.17
N ASN A 196 -14.28 -15.87 8.05
CA ASN A 196 -15.33 -15.89 9.06
C ASN A 196 -15.06 -17.06 10.03
N PRO A 197 -14.88 -16.85 11.34
CA PRO A 197 -14.62 -17.93 12.29
C PRO A 197 -15.76 -18.94 12.39
N TYR A 198 -16.99 -18.58 11.97
CA TYR A 198 -18.17 -19.45 11.99
C TYR A 198 -18.31 -20.35 10.74
N ASP A 199 -17.53 -20.11 9.67
CA ASP A 199 -17.57 -20.87 8.41
C ASP A 199 -16.54 -22.03 8.34
N ILE A 200 -15.91 -22.38 9.47
CA ILE A 200 -14.94 -23.48 9.57
C ILE A 200 -15.67 -24.83 9.40
N LEU A 201 -15.34 -25.55 8.33
CA LEU A 201 -16.02 -26.79 7.98
C LEU A 201 -15.65 -27.94 8.93
N LEU A 202 -16.68 -28.56 9.50
CA LEU A 202 -16.56 -29.61 10.52
C LEU A 202 -16.55 -31.01 9.88
N LYS A 203 -15.92 -31.98 10.56
CA LYS A 203 -15.99 -33.39 10.17
C LYS A 203 -17.18 -34.05 10.89
N ALA A 204 -17.93 -34.90 10.19
CA ALA A 204 -19.11 -35.59 10.73
C ALA A 204 -18.79 -36.72 11.75
N SER A 205 -17.69 -36.62 12.49
CA SER A 205 -17.22 -37.62 13.45
C SER A 205 -17.75 -37.33 14.86
N ALA A 206 -18.61 -38.22 15.38
CA ALA A 206 -19.23 -38.03 16.69
C ALA A 206 -18.29 -38.26 17.90
N THR A 207 -17.05 -38.70 17.69
CA THR A 207 -16.15 -39.23 18.75
C THR A 207 -14.78 -38.55 18.85
N SER A 208 -14.46 -37.58 17.99
CA SER A 208 -13.15 -36.90 17.95
C SER A 208 -13.30 -35.38 18.01
N THR A 209 -12.25 -34.68 18.44
CA THR A 209 -12.08 -33.23 18.22
C THR A 209 -12.16 -32.95 16.72
N ASN A 210 -12.82 -31.86 16.33
CA ASN A 210 -12.78 -31.39 14.96
C ASN A 210 -11.41 -30.77 14.69
N ILE A 211 -10.73 -31.28 13.67
CA ILE A 211 -9.43 -30.77 13.19
C ILE A 211 -9.73 -29.94 11.93
N PRO A 212 -9.64 -28.60 12.00
CA PRO A 212 -9.79 -27.74 10.84
C PRO A 212 -8.79 -28.08 9.74
N VAL A 213 -9.15 -27.73 8.51
CA VAL A 213 -8.33 -28.02 7.33
C VAL A 213 -7.12 -27.10 7.26
N PHE A 214 -7.36 -25.79 7.41
CA PHE A 214 -6.31 -24.79 7.46
C PHE A 214 -5.38 -25.00 8.67
N LYS A 215 -4.09 -24.79 8.45
CA LYS A 215 -3.07 -24.72 9.51
C LYS A 215 -2.05 -23.67 9.11
N GLN A 216 -1.78 -22.74 10.03
CA GLN A 216 -0.75 -21.71 9.86
C GLN A 216 0.60 -22.39 9.61
N SER A 217 1.30 -21.96 8.56
CA SER A 217 2.66 -22.42 8.25
C SER A 217 3.67 -21.35 8.63
N ILE A 218 4.93 -21.73 8.81
CA ILE A 218 6.01 -20.75 9.07
C ILE A 218 6.30 -19.93 7.80
N GLN A 219 6.23 -20.57 6.63
CA GLN A 219 6.53 -19.96 5.33
C GLN A 219 5.45 -18.97 4.89
N ASN A 220 4.18 -19.22 5.26
CA ASN A 220 3.04 -18.36 4.98
C ASN A 220 2.19 -18.22 6.25
N SER A 221 2.72 -17.49 7.22
CA SER A 221 2.06 -17.24 8.51
C SER A 221 1.02 -16.13 8.40
N ILE A 222 0.01 -16.16 9.26
CA ILE A 222 -0.89 -15.02 9.45
C ILE A 222 -0.18 -13.98 10.33
N GLN A 223 -0.15 -12.74 9.84
CA GLN A 223 0.44 -11.58 10.49
C GLN A 223 -0.66 -10.55 10.77
N THR A 224 -0.63 -9.93 11.95
CA THR A 224 -1.67 -8.99 12.43
C THR A 224 -1.11 -7.58 12.56
N PHE A 225 -1.86 -6.60 12.06
CA PHE A 225 -1.46 -5.22 11.87
C PHE A 225 -2.59 -4.27 12.31
N GLU A 226 -2.48 -3.72 13.51
CA GLU A 226 -3.46 -2.73 14.01
C GLU A 226 -3.26 -1.33 13.40
N ASN A 227 -2.06 -1.07 12.85
CA ASN A 227 -1.66 0.22 12.26
C ASN A 227 -1.79 0.23 10.71
N HIS A 228 -2.33 -0.83 10.10
CA HIS A 228 -2.81 -0.74 8.71
C HIS A 228 -4.09 0.08 8.62
N LEU A 229 -4.30 0.71 7.47
CA LEU A 229 -5.50 1.46 7.12
C LEU A 229 -6.57 0.55 6.50
N LEU A 230 -7.82 1.00 6.53
CA LEU A 230 -8.93 0.23 5.96
C LEU A 230 -8.83 0.04 4.44
N MET A 231 -8.32 1.04 3.70
CA MET A 231 -8.14 0.95 2.24
C MET A 231 -7.22 -0.20 1.82
N SER A 232 -6.26 -0.55 2.68
CA SER A 232 -5.20 -1.54 2.44
C SER A 232 -5.71 -2.99 2.41
N TYR A 233 -7.03 -3.17 2.48
CA TYR A 233 -7.76 -4.44 2.36
C TYR A 233 -8.63 -4.51 1.09
N GLY A 234 -8.60 -3.48 0.23
CA GLY A 234 -9.30 -3.42 -1.05
C GLY A 234 -10.72 -2.83 -0.97
N ASP A 235 -11.47 -2.95 -2.06
CA ASP A 235 -12.85 -2.45 -2.13
C ASP A 235 -13.81 -3.38 -1.39
N ILE A 236 -14.09 -3.04 -0.12
CA ILE A 236 -15.05 -3.72 0.76
C ILE A 236 -16.46 -3.68 0.14
N LEU A 237 -17.08 -4.85 0.01
CA LEU A 237 -18.42 -4.98 -0.55
C LEU A 237 -19.45 -4.23 0.30
N ASN A 238 -20.20 -3.33 -0.33
CA ASN A 238 -21.26 -2.51 0.26
C ASN A 238 -20.87 -1.70 1.52
N ASN A 239 -19.58 -1.44 1.76
CA ASN A 239 -19.05 -0.89 3.03
C ASN A 239 -19.45 -1.70 4.28
N THR A 240 -19.66 -3.02 4.14
CA THR A 240 -20.09 -3.91 5.23
C THR A 240 -18.89 -4.65 5.82
N ILE A 241 -18.61 -4.39 7.10
CA ILE A 241 -17.58 -5.05 7.90
C ILE A 241 -18.28 -5.94 8.93
N TYR A 242 -17.89 -7.20 9.01
CA TYR A 242 -18.36 -8.13 10.03
C TYR A 242 -17.40 -8.13 11.21
N PHE A 243 -17.93 -8.31 12.42
CA PHE A 243 -17.11 -8.47 13.61
C PHE A 243 -17.59 -9.62 14.48
N SER A 244 -16.68 -10.15 15.30
CA SER A 244 -16.96 -11.28 16.19
C SER A 244 -16.14 -11.15 17.47
N LEU A 245 -16.83 -11.28 18.61
CA LEU A 245 -16.21 -11.19 19.93
C LEU A 245 -15.62 -12.54 20.34
N ALA A 246 -14.43 -12.53 20.96
CA ALA A 246 -13.76 -13.75 21.39
C ALA A 246 -14.63 -14.62 22.30
N GLY A 247 -15.48 -14.04 23.17
CA GLY A 247 -16.41 -14.80 24.00
C GLY A 247 -17.40 -15.67 23.22
N ASP A 248 -18.01 -15.12 22.17
CA ASP A 248 -18.95 -15.84 21.30
C ASP A 248 -18.24 -16.89 20.44
N VAL A 249 -17.07 -16.56 19.89
CA VAL A 249 -16.26 -17.46 19.05
C VAL A 249 -15.64 -18.61 19.87
N ILE A 250 -15.20 -18.37 21.12
CA ILE A 250 -14.82 -19.42 22.08
C ILE A 250 -16.00 -20.37 22.32
N GLN A 251 -17.21 -19.83 22.49
CA GLN A 251 -18.39 -20.67 22.73
C GLN A 251 -18.79 -21.48 21.50
N TYR A 252 -18.69 -20.91 20.29
CA TYR A 252 -18.85 -21.63 19.03
C TYR A 252 -17.82 -22.77 18.90
N ALA A 253 -16.55 -22.51 19.20
CA ALA A 253 -15.49 -23.52 19.16
C ALA A 253 -15.79 -24.70 20.10
N ILE A 254 -16.23 -24.42 21.34
CA ILE A 254 -16.64 -25.44 22.31
C ILE A 254 -17.86 -26.24 21.81
N ASN A 255 -18.90 -25.56 21.30
CA ASN A 255 -20.10 -26.20 20.76
C ASN A 255 -19.77 -27.18 19.62
N ASN A 256 -18.86 -26.76 18.73
CA ASN A 256 -18.47 -27.49 17.53
C ASN A 256 -17.22 -28.37 17.70
N ARG A 257 -16.70 -28.48 18.93
CA ARG A 257 -15.53 -29.29 19.31
C ARG A 257 -14.24 -28.95 18.53
N ILE A 258 -14.07 -27.68 18.18
CA ILE A 258 -12.80 -27.14 17.67
C ILE A 258 -11.91 -26.82 18.87
N ASP A 259 -10.61 -26.96 18.72
CA ASP A 259 -9.67 -26.54 19.78
C ASP A 259 -9.72 -25.02 20.00
N VAL A 260 -9.86 -24.61 21.26
CA VAL A 260 -10.01 -23.19 21.65
C VAL A 260 -8.70 -22.42 21.53
N GLY A 261 -7.56 -23.08 21.73
CA GLY A 261 -6.23 -22.48 21.54
C GLY A 261 -5.99 -22.16 20.07
N TYR A 262 -6.25 -23.11 19.16
CA TYR A 262 -6.19 -22.92 17.70
C TYR A 262 -7.07 -21.74 17.22
N ILE A 263 -8.27 -21.58 17.80
CA ILE A 263 -9.17 -20.49 17.44
C ILE A 263 -8.64 -19.14 17.95
N LEU A 264 -8.09 -19.09 19.17
CA LEU A 264 -7.55 -17.86 19.73
C LEU A 264 -6.22 -17.44 19.06
N SER A 265 -5.36 -18.38 18.69
CA SER A 265 -4.08 -18.09 17.99
C SER A 265 -4.26 -17.53 16.58
N ILE A 266 -5.35 -17.90 15.90
CA ILE A 266 -5.64 -17.44 14.54
C ILE A 266 -6.42 -16.13 14.54
N TYR A 267 -7.56 -16.05 15.25
CA TYR A 267 -8.46 -14.90 15.17
C TYR A 267 -8.20 -13.82 16.24
N TYR A 268 -7.55 -14.16 17.35
CA TYR A 268 -7.33 -13.25 18.48
C TYR A 268 -5.87 -13.25 18.99
N PRO A 269 -4.87 -13.01 18.12
CA PRO A 269 -3.45 -13.20 18.46
C PRO A 269 -2.92 -12.25 19.55
N PHE A 270 -3.60 -11.13 19.83
CA PHE A 270 -3.32 -10.31 21.02
C PHE A 270 -3.62 -11.05 22.34
N LEU A 271 -4.63 -11.92 22.36
CA LEU A 271 -4.94 -12.78 23.50
C LEU A 271 -3.88 -13.88 23.64
N GLU A 272 -3.43 -14.51 22.54
CA GLU A 272 -2.32 -15.47 22.58
C GLU A 272 -1.01 -14.86 23.08
N ASN A 273 -0.67 -13.63 22.66
CA ASN A 273 0.50 -12.92 23.19
C ASN A 273 0.41 -12.68 24.71
N GLN A 274 -0.80 -12.49 25.26
CA GLN A 274 -1.04 -12.47 26.72
C GLN A 274 -1.19 -13.88 27.35
N LYS A 275 -0.94 -14.95 26.58
CA LYS A 275 -1.08 -16.38 26.93
C LYS A 275 -2.51 -16.79 27.30
N ILE A 276 -3.50 -16.06 26.79
CA ILE A 276 -4.94 -16.30 26.96
C ILE A 276 -5.40 -17.25 25.84
N LEU A 277 -5.21 -18.55 26.07
CA LEU A 277 -5.53 -19.64 25.12
C LEU A 277 -6.67 -20.56 25.58
N SER A 278 -7.52 -20.12 26.52
CA SER A 278 -8.68 -20.90 26.99
C SER A 278 -9.80 -20.03 27.52
N LYS A 279 -11.04 -20.57 27.56
CA LYS A 279 -12.21 -19.89 28.13
C LYS A 279 -11.98 -19.41 29.58
N ASN A 280 -11.32 -20.23 30.40
CA ASN A 280 -11.04 -19.88 31.80
C ASN A 280 -10.01 -18.75 31.91
N ALA A 281 -8.96 -18.78 31.07
CA ALA A 281 -7.97 -17.70 31.01
C ALA A 281 -8.60 -16.39 30.52
N PHE A 282 -9.49 -16.46 29.53
CA PHE A 282 -10.21 -15.29 29.00
C PHE A 282 -11.09 -14.66 30.08
N VAL A 283 -11.99 -15.43 30.70
CA VAL A 283 -12.89 -14.94 31.76
C VAL A 283 -12.11 -14.33 32.94
N THR A 284 -11.00 -14.96 33.36
CA THR A 284 -10.19 -14.45 34.48
C THR A 284 -9.48 -13.13 34.15
N ASN A 285 -9.09 -12.90 32.89
CA ASN A 285 -8.38 -11.68 32.48
C ASN A 285 -9.31 -10.60 31.89
N HIS A 286 -10.57 -10.90 31.60
CA HIS A 286 -11.50 -9.99 30.90
C HIS A 286 -11.55 -8.58 31.49
N GLN A 287 -11.67 -8.47 32.82
CA GLN A 287 -11.71 -7.16 33.51
C GLN A 287 -10.40 -6.36 33.37
N LYS A 288 -9.25 -7.03 33.24
CA LYS A 288 -7.95 -6.40 32.96
C LYS A 288 -7.92 -5.86 31.51
N LEU A 289 -8.39 -6.65 30.54
CA LEU A 289 -8.45 -6.25 29.13
C LEU A 289 -9.38 -5.04 28.92
N ILE A 290 -10.51 -4.98 29.64
CA ILE A 290 -11.40 -3.82 29.68
C ILE A 290 -10.71 -2.61 30.31
N GLY A 291 -9.97 -2.79 31.41
CA GLY A 291 -9.17 -1.71 32.03
C GLY A 291 -8.10 -1.15 31.09
N GLU A 292 -7.38 -2.03 30.38
CA GLU A 292 -6.39 -1.66 29.35
C GLU A 292 -7.04 -0.93 28.18
N THR A 293 -8.25 -1.35 27.77
CA THR A 293 -9.04 -0.72 26.71
C THR A 293 -9.49 0.70 27.09
N ASN A 294 -10.04 0.88 28.29
CA ASN A 294 -10.51 2.18 28.77
C ASN A 294 -9.35 3.16 29.02
N ASN A 295 -8.16 2.68 29.39
CA ASN A 295 -6.95 3.50 29.42
C ASN A 295 -6.44 3.91 28.03
N ALA A 296 -6.82 3.17 26.98
CA ALA A 296 -6.44 3.44 25.59
C ALA A 296 -7.47 4.26 24.80
N ILE A 297 -8.64 4.60 25.38
CA ILE A 297 -9.66 5.45 24.75
C ILE A 297 -9.80 6.70 25.63
N THR A 298 -9.09 7.76 25.23
CA THR A 298 -8.96 9.01 26.00
C THR A 298 -9.72 10.17 25.35
N GLU A 299 -9.91 11.27 26.08
CA GLU A 299 -10.41 12.52 25.49
C GLU A 299 -9.49 13.02 24.34
N GLN A 300 -8.21 12.65 24.35
CA GLN A 300 -7.27 12.98 23.26
C GLN A 300 -7.55 12.14 22.01
N THR A 301 -7.83 10.84 22.17
CA THR A 301 -8.32 9.96 21.09
C THR A 301 -9.60 10.54 20.46
N GLU A 302 -10.60 10.94 21.27
CA GLU A 302 -11.83 11.54 20.73
C GLU A 302 -11.58 12.86 20.00
N ASN A 303 -10.74 13.74 20.55
CA ASN A 303 -10.38 15.00 19.89
C ASN A 303 -9.65 14.76 18.56
N HIS A 304 -8.76 13.76 18.46
CA HIS A 304 -8.14 13.36 17.19
C HIS A 304 -9.17 12.87 16.17
N PHE A 305 -10.13 12.03 16.58
CA PHE A 305 -11.22 11.61 15.70
C PHE A 305 -12.03 12.81 15.20
N ASN A 306 -12.33 13.78 16.07
CA ASN A 306 -13.06 15.00 15.71
C ASN A 306 -12.27 15.92 14.76
N VAL A 307 -10.95 16.04 14.92
CA VAL A 307 -10.07 16.75 13.97
C VAL A 307 -10.13 16.10 12.59
N ILE A 308 -10.02 14.77 12.51
CA ILE A 308 -10.08 14.03 11.23
C ILE A 308 -11.47 14.13 10.59
N ASN A 309 -12.54 13.93 11.38
CA ASN A 309 -13.91 14.10 10.91
C ASN A 309 -14.14 15.50 10.31
N MET A 310 -13.63 16.57 10.94
CA MET A 310 -13.71 17.94 10.43
C MET A 310 -13.06 18.10 9.04
N PHE A 311 -11.92 17.46 8.75
CA PHE A 311 -11.32 17.53 7.42
C PHE A 311 -12.19 16.81 6.37
N HIS A 312 -12.64 15.59 6.65
CA HIS A 312 -13.58 14.87 5.77
C HIS A 312 -14.89 15.66 5.58
N GLU A 313 -15.39 16.28 6.64
CA GLU A 313 -16.60 17.13 6.60
C GLU A 313 -16.43 18.37 5.72
N ILE A 314 -15.25 19.00 5.73
CA ILE A 314 -14.94 20.12 4.84
C ILE A 314 -14.94 19.65 3.37
N TYR A 315 -14.32 18.49 3.08
CA TYR A 315 -14.25 17.96 1.72
C TYR A 315 -15.62 17.60 1.16
N TYR A 316 -16.39 16.75 1.85
CA TYR A 316 -17.69 16.25 1.36
C TYR A 316 -18.83 17.28 1.51
N SER A 317 -18.63 18.40 2.23
CA SER A 317 -19.60 19.50 2.28
C SER A 317 -19.30 20.66 1.32
N LYS A 318 -18.22 20.62 0.54
CA LYS A 318 -17.85 21.70 -0.39
C LYS A 318 -19.01 22.09 -1.32
N THR A 319 -19.11 23.38 -1.64
CA THR A 319 -20.14 23.93 -2.55
C THR A 319 -19.63 24.19 -3.97
N VAL A 320 -18.32 24.42 -4.09
CA VAL A 320 -17.59 24.75 -5.32
C VAL A 320 -16.17 24.21 -5.21
N ASP A 321 -15.49 23.94 -6.32
CA ASP A 321 -14.06 23.64 -6.29
C ASP A 321 -13.20 24.87 -5.98
N LEU A 322 -11.94 24.63 -5.60
CA LEU A 322 -11.02 25.70 -5.23
C LEU A 322 -10.63 26.55 -6.45
N PRO A 323 -10.52 27.89 -6.31
CA PRO A 323 -10.15 28.76 -7.42
C PRO A 323 -8.81 28.35 -8.05
N GLY A 324 -8.79 28.20 -9.38
CA GLY A 324 -7.60 27.78 -10.13
C GLY A 324 -7.11 26.37 -9.84
N LYS A 325 -7.92 25.49 -9.23
CA LYS A 325 -7.52 24.12 -8.89
C LYS A 325 -7.12 23.32 -10.14
N SER A 326 -5.96 22.68 -10.07
CA SER A 326 -5.47 21.70 -11.04
C SER A 326 -4.69 20.63 -10.28
N SER A 327 -5.08 19.36 -10.39
CA SER A 327 -4.45 18.27 -9.61
C SER A 327 -4.49 16.93 -10.33
N GLY A 328 -3.50 16.08 -10.05
CA GLY A 328 -3.36 14.76 -10.66
C GLY A 328 -1.96 14.17 -10.51
N ILE A 329 -1.71 13.05 -11.17
CA ILE A 329 -0.45 12.31 -11.15
C ILE A 329 0.48 12.86 -12.25
N HIS A 330 1.66 13.33 -11.85
CA HIS A 330 2.67 13.95 -12.73
C HIS A 330 3.78 12.99 -13.17
N SER A 331 4.06 11.96 -12.38
CA SER A 331 4.83 10.79 -12.83
C SER A 331 4.38 9.52 -12.12
N PHE A 332 4.57 8.38 -12.80
CA PHE A 332 4.30 7.07 -12.25
C PHE A 332 5.40 6.08 -12.63
N HIS A 333 5.65 5.12 -11.74
CA HIS A 333 6.45 3.93 -11.97
C HIS A 333 5.73 2.74 -11.31
N VAL A 334 5.30 1.78 -12.14
CA VAL A 334 4.57 0.58 -11.71
C VAL A 334 5.26 -0.67 -12.23
N THR A 335 5.23 -1.75 -11.45
CA THR A 335 5.77 -3.04 -11.84
C THR A 335 4.69 -4.11 -11.71
N LEU A 336 4.45 -4.84 -12.79
CA LEU A 336 3.67 -6.08 -12.78
C LEU A 336 4.62 -7.25 -12.55
N HIS A 337 4.51 -7.88 -11.39
CA HIS A 337 5.26 -9.10 -11.06
C HIS A 337 4.59 -10.33 -11.69
N PRO A 338 5.34 -11.42 -11.99
CA PRO A 338 4.74 -12.68 -12.42
C PRO A 338 4.07 -13.42 -11.25
N ASP A 339 3.14 -14.35 -11.53
CA ASP A 339 2.54 -15.22 -10.50
C ASP A 339 3.55 -16.21 -9.89
N THR A 340 4.59 -16.59 -10.66
CA THR A 340 5.60 -17.59 -10.28
C THR A 340 7.02 -17.15 -10.67
N ARG A 341 8.06 -17.64 -9.96
CA ARG A 341 9.47 -17.41 -10.34
C ARG A 341 9.67 -17.86 -11.79
N THR A 342 10.07 -16.95 -12.68
CA THR A 342 10.14 -17.17 -14.14
C THR A 342 11.38 -16.48 -14.71
N LEU A 343 12.18 -17.19 -15.52
CA LEU A 343 13.32 -16.60 -16.23
C LEU A 343 12.94 -16.29 -17.69
N LEU A 344 12.67 -15.03 -18.04
CA LEU A 344 12.26 -14.66 -19.40
C LEU A 344 13.41 -14.80 -20.41
N PRO A 345 13.18 -15.43 -21.58
CA PRO A 345 14.21 -15.61 -22.61
C PRO A 345 14.43 -14.31 -23.40
N LEU A 346 15.11 -13.33 -22.78
CA LEU A 346 15.25 -11.97 -23.31
C LEU A 346 15.87 -11.93 -24.72
N ASP A 347 16.88 -12.75 -25.03
CA ASP A 347 17.44 -12.82 -26.38
C ASP A 347 16.38 -13.22 -27.44
N SER A 348 15.51 -14.19 -27.14
CA SER A 348 14.38 -14.57 -28.00
C SER A 348 13.34 -13.45 -28.12
N ILE A 349 13.08 -12.71 -27.02
CA ILE A 349 12.18 -11.55 -27.04
C ILE A 349 12.76 -10.42 -27.91
N PHE A 350 14.04 -10.09 -27.72
CA PHE A 350 14.73 -9.06 -28.48
C PHE A 350 14.85 -9.40 -29.97
N LYS A 351 15.03 -10.68 -30.32
CA LYS A 351 15.04 -11.14 -31.71
C LYS A 351 13.71 -10.83 -32.41
N ASN A 352 12.58 -11.15 -31.77
CA ASN A 352 11.23 -11.03 -32.32
C ASN A 352 10.59 -9.63 -32.18
N ILE A 353 11.01 -8.80 -31.23
CA ILE A 353 10.45 -7.44 -31.06
C ILE A 353 10.99 -6.47 -32.13
N HIS A 354 10.10 -5.78 -32.84
CA HIS A 354 10.48 -4.83 -33.90
C HIS A 354 10.29 -3.37 -33.46
N SER A 355 11.25 -2.52 -33.81
CA SER A 355 11.09 -1.07 -33.71
C SER A 355 10.06 -0.59 -34.73
N THR A 356 9.21 0.37 -34.33
CA THR A 356 8.11 0.90 -35.15
C THR A 356 7.90 2.38 -34.86
N LYS A 357 7.03 3.08 -35.60
CA LYS A 357 6.67 4.49 -35.32
C LYS A 357 6.17 4.72 -33.87
N TYR A 358 5.52 3.72 -33.27
CA TYR A 358 5.04 3.76 -31.88
C TYR A 358 6.08 3.27 -30.86
N TYR A 359 7.06 2.47 -31.28
CA TYR A 359 8.14 1.94 -30.44
C TYR A 359 9.48 2.27 -31.11
N PRO A 360 9.88 3.56 -31.18
CA PRO A 360 10.96 3.99 -32.08
C PRO A 360 12.38 3.70 -31.56
N PHE A 361 12.51 3.33 -30.29
CA PHE A 361 13.77 2.94 -29.66
C PHE A 361 13.54 1.72 -28.77
N ILE A 362 14.43 0.73 -28.88
CA ILE A 362 14.50 -0.46 -28.02
C ILE A 362 15.98 -0.68 -27.68
N LYS A 363 16.30 -0.82 -26.39
CA LYS A 363 17.63 -1.22 -25.88
C LYS A 363 17.52 -2.61 -25.26
N TYR A 364 18.46 -3.49 -25.55
CA TYR A 364 18.65 -4.75 -24.82
C TYR A 364 20.02 -4.73 -24.16
N ASN A 365 20.02 -4.86 -22.84
CA ASN A 365 21.20 -5.07 -22.02
C ASN A 365 21.27 -6.57 -21.66
N PRO A 366 22.11 -7.37 -22.34
CA PRO A 366 22.23 -8.80 -22.08
C PRO A 366 22.93 -9.18 -20.76
N GLY A 367 23.48 -8.21 -20.02
CA GLY A 367 24.22 -8.41 -18.78
C GLY A 367 25.65 -7.83 -18.82
N PRO A 368 26.39 -7.91 -17.69
CA PRO A 368 27.76 -7.39 -17.60
C PRO A 368 28.69 -8.08 -18.60
N LYS A 369 29.74 -7.36 -19.03
CA LYS A 369 30.76 -7.83 -20.01
C LYS A 369 30.18 -8.16 -21.40
N ARG A 370 29.04 -7.56 -21.78
CA ARG A 370 28.41 -7.70 -23.11
C ARG A 370 27.84 -6.36 -23.56
N GLU A 371 27.98 -6.05 -24.85
CA GLU A 371 27.53 -4.79 -25.44
C GLU A 371 26.01 -4.60 -25.38
N ASN A 372 25.57 -3.35 -25.17
CA ASN A 372 24.17 -2.94 -25.27
C ASN A 372 23.71 -2.95 -26.74
N ILE A 373 22.62 -3.65 -27.06
CA ILE A 373 22.13 -3.78 -28.45
C ILE A 373 20.89 -2.92 -28.66
N TYR A 374 20.91 -2.08 -29.70
CA TYR A 374 19.85 -1.09 -29.97
C TYR A 374 19.06 -1.41 -31.25
N ARG A 375 17.74 -1.23 -31.23
CA ARG A 375 16.87 -1.17 -32.43
C ARG A 375 16.21 0.20 -32.52
N LEU A 376 16.63 0.99 -33.50
CA LEU A 376 16.02 2.27 -33.84
C LEU A 376 14.99 2.09 -34.97
N TYR A 377 13.95 2.94 -34.99
CA TYR A 377 13.02 3.02 -36.12
C TYR A 377 13.43 4.13 -37.09
N SER A 378 13.21 3.91 -38.39
CA SER A 378 13.62 4.83 -39.47
C SER A 378 12.57 4.86 -40.58
N GLU A 379 12.10 6.05 -40.93
CA GLU A 379 11.21 6.27 -42.09
C GLU A 379 11.95 6.80 -43.33
N LYS A 380 13.23 7.17 -43.16
CA LYS A 380 14.06 7.84 -44.17
C LYS A 380 15.40 7.13 -44.35
N ILE A 381 16.00 7.34 -45.51
CA ILE A 381 17.30 6.80 -45.91
C ILE A 381 18.12 7.96 -46.51
N SER A 382 19.42 8.01 -46.24
CA SER A 382 20.35 8.99 -46.82
C SER A 382 20.60 8.73 -48.31
N LYS A 383 21.26 9.68 -49.00
CA LYS A 383 21.75 9.47 -50.37
C LYS A 383 22.74 8.31 -50.46
N THR A 384 23.49 8.08 -49.38
CA THR A 384 24.46 6.99 -49.19
C THR A 384 23.83 5.65 -48.79
N GLY A 385 22.50 5.56 -48.65
CA GLY A 385 21.79 4.31 -48.34
C GLY A 385 21.71 3.96 -46.83
N LYS A 386 22.28 4.78 -45.95
CA LYS A 386 22.18 4.63 -44.49
C LYS A 386 20.77 4.99 -44.01
N LYS A 387 20.20 4.22 -43.07
CA LYS A 387 18.90 4.53 -42.47
C LYS A 387 19.01 5.72 -41.51
N ILE A 388 18.06 6.65 -41.57
CA ILE A 388 18.01 7.83 -40.71
C ILE A 388 16.96 7.57 -39.60
N PRO A 389 17.33 7.55 -38.31
CA PRO A 389 16.41 7.37 -37.20
C PRO A 389 15.28 8.41 -37.16
N LEU A 390 14.13 8.02 -36.58
CA LEU A 390 13.02 8.94 -36.29
C LEU A 390 13.33 9.90 -35.13
N LEU A 391 14.12 9.44 -34.16
CA LEU A 391 14.55 10.23 -33.00
C LEU A 391 15.87 10.97 -33.28
N LYS A 392 16.09 12.11 -32.61
CA LYS A 392 17.32 12.91 -32.74
C LYS A 392 18.50 12.26 -32.00
N LYS A 393 19.75 12.54 -32.43
CA LYS A 393 21.01 12.12 -31.77
C LYS A 393 20.96 12.32 -30.25
N SER A 394 20.59 13.51 -29.80
CA SER A 394 20.45 13.84 -28.36
C SER A 394 19.37 13.05 -27.62
N GLN A 395 18.24 12.72 -28.27
CA GLN A 395 17.22 11.85 -27.67
C GLN A 395 17.73 10.42 -27.54
N ILE A 396 18.42 9.89 -28.56
CA ILE A 396 18.98 8.54 -28.54
C ILE A 396 20.04 8.40 -27.43
N ILE A 397 20.91 9.40 -27.25
CA ILE A 397 21.95 9.43 -26.21
C ILE A 397 21.35 9.62 -24.80
N ASN A 398 20.25 10.36 -24.66
CA ASN A 398 19.52 10.41 -23.38
C ASN A 398 18.88 9.04 -23.07
N LEU A 399 18.19 8.44 -24.05
CA LEU A 399 17.54 7.14 -23.91
C LEU A 399 18.53 6.02 -23.62
N SER A 400 19.74 6.01 -24.20
CA SER A 400 20.75 4.99 -23.89
C SER A 400 21.22 5.03 -22.43
N LYS A 401 21.21 6.22 -21.79
CA LYS A 401 21.59 6.43 -20.39
C LYS A 401 20.46 6.11 -19.39
N ILE A 402 19.21 6.48 -19.70
CA ILE A 402 18.06 6.32 -18.76
C ILE A 402 17.28 4.98 -18.91
N THR A 403 17.82 4.02 -19.66
CA THR A 403 17.17 2.72 -19.95
C THR A 403 18.16 1.55 -19.93
N GLY A 404 17.66 0.33 -19.81
CA GLY A 404 18.44 -0.92 -19.92
C GLY A 404 19.38 -1.16 -18.74
N LYS A 405 18.80 -1.47 -17.57
CA LYS A 405 19.49 -2.12 -16.45
C LYS A 405 20.11 -3.45 -16.89
N ILE A 406 21.01 -4.01 -16.08
CA ILE A 406 21.57 -5.35 -16.27
C ILE A 406 20.46 -6.39 -16.50
N ARG A 407 20.58 -7.20 -17.56
CA ARG A 407 19.61 -8.26 -17.95
C ARG A 407 18.17 -7.73 -18.13
N GLN A 408 18.02 -6.68 -18.96
CA GLN A 408 16.74 -6.01 -19.23
C GLN A 408 16.57 -5.68 -20.72
N ILE A 409 15.33 -5.70 -21.22
CA ILE A 409 14.95 -5.03 -22.49
C ILE A 409 14.10 -3.81 -22.16
N SER A 410 14.55 -2.63 -22.57
CA SER A 410 13.76 -1.39 -22.46
C SER A 410 13.16 -1.00 -23.81
N VAL A 411 11.87 -0.74 -23.83
CA VAL A 411 11.11 -0.28 -24.98
C VAL A 411 10.56 1.11 -24.70
N TYR A 412 10.98 2.10 -25.48
CA TYR A 412 10.47 3.47 -25.40
C TYR A 412 9.30 3.64 -26.39
N ASN A 413 8.18 4.15 -25.87
CA ASN A 413 6.94 4.40 -26.59
C ASN A 413 6.62 5.90 -26.57
N GLN A 414 6.36 6.46 -27.75
CA GLN A 414 5.72 7.76 -27.90
C GLN A 414 4.25 7.54 -28.23
N SER A 415 3.37 8.07 -27.39
CA SER A 415 1.92 8.01 -27.55
C SER A 415 1.30 9.40 -27.40
N ILE A 416 0.04 9.55 -27.83
CA ILE A 416 -0.75 10.76 -27.58
C ILE A 416 -1.94 10.36 -26.72
N LEU A 417 -2.13 11.06 -25.61
CA LEU A 417 -3.26 10.92 -24.69
C LEU A 417 -3.97 12.28 -24.62
N ASP A 418 -5.24 12.33 -25.00
CA ASP A 418 -6.11 13.51 -24.96
C ASP A 418 -5.46 14.83 -25.47
N GLY A 419 -4.61 14.69 -26.50
CA GLY A 419 -3.89 15.78 -27.18
C GLY A 419 -2.49 16.08 -26.64
N GLN A 420 -2.09 15.50 -25.51
CA GLN A 420 -0.74 15.57 -24.94
C GLN A 420 0.15 14.46 -25.49
N SER A 421 1.37 14.80 -25.92
CA SER A 421 2.40 13.81 -26.19
C SER A 421 2.91 13.25 -24.87
N ILE A 422 2.98 11.93 -24.73
CA ILE A 422 3.50 11.25 -23.54
C ILE A 422 4.61 10.26 -23.90
N GLU A 423 5.64 10.23 -23.06
CA GLU A 423 6.77 9.31 -23.17
C GLU A 423 6.61 8.19 -22.15
N ILE A 424 6.46 6.95 -22.63
CA ILE A 424 6.25 5.77 -21.81
C ILE A 424 7.44 4.83 -22.00
N PHE A 425 8.01 4.36 -20.90
CA PHE A 425 9.08 3.36 -20.91
C PHE A 425 8.50 2.05 -20.40
N ILE A 426 8.74 0.96 -21.14
CA ILE A 426 8.27 -0.39 -20.83
C ILE A 426 9.50 -1.29 -20.76
N ASP A 427 9.87 -1.73 -19.56
CA ASP A 427 11.00 -2.61 -19.33
C ASP A 427 10.53 -4.05 -19.09
N PHE A 428 11.26 -5.00 -19.67
CA PHE A 428 11.10 -6.44 -19.49
C PHE A 428 12.36 -6.96 -18.79
N ASP A 429 12.23 -7.28 -17.50
CA ASP A 429 13.32 -7.78 -16.67
C ASP A 429 13.46 -9.31 -16.84
N SER A 430 14.67 -9.85 -16.68
CA SER A 430 14.89 -11.31 -16.85
C SER A 430 14.12 -12.17 -15.85
N ASN A 431 13.71 -11.63 -14.70
CA ASN A 431 12.93 -12.33 -13.67
C ASN A 431 11.40 -12.34 -13.92
N GLY A 432 10.94 -11.84 -15.07
CA GLY A 432 9.51 -11.77 -15.41
C GLY A 432 8.79 -10.49 -15.00
N ASN A 433 9.45 -9.55 -14.30
CA ASN A 433 8.87 -8.27 -13.97
C ASN A 433 8.69 -7.40 -15.23
N ILE A 434 7.51 -6.79 -15.37
CA ILE A 434 7.21 -5.81 -16.42
C ILE A 434 7.05 -4.44 -15.76
N SER A 435 8.05 -3.58 -15.92
CA SER A 435 8.09 -2.26 -15.27
C SER A 435 7.73 -1.15 -16.26
N VAL A 436 6.73 -0.34 -15.93
CA VAL A 436 6.23 0.76 -16.77
C VAL A 436 6.38 2.09 -16.03
N ARG A 437 7.00 3.08 -16.67
CA ARG A 437 7.14 4.43 -16.11
C ARG A 437 6.88 5.54 -17.13
N SER A 438 6.43 6.69 -16.62
CA SER A 438 6.26 7.92 -17.41
C SER A 438 6.38 9.16 -16.51
N THR A 439 6.88 10.25 -17.08
CA THR A 439 6.89 11.61 -16.50
C THR A 439 6.18 12.54 -17.47
N LEU A 440 5.30 13.40 -16.97
CA LEU A 440 4.21 13.98 -17.75
C LEU A 440 4.18 15.52 -17.63
N ASP A 441 4.34 16.24 -18.75
CA ASP A 441 4.31 17.71 -18.78
C ASP A 441 3.08 18.33 -18.11
N LYS A 442 1.92 17.66 -18.20
CA LYS A 442 0.73 17.91 -17.38
C LYS A 442 0.32 16.64 -16.67
N ALA A 443 -0.20 16.81 -15.46
CA ALA A 443 -0.70 15.72 -14.64
C ALA A 443 -1.97 15.08 -15.25
N ILE A 444 -2.13 13.77 -15.03
CA ILE A 444 -3.25 12.93 -15.52
C ILE A 444 -4.03 12.32 -14.34
N GLN A 445 -5.18 11.70 -14.60
CA GLN A 445 -5.97 11.03 -13.56
C GLN A 445 -5.64 9.52 -13.47
N GLU A 446 -6.20 8.82 -12.47
CA GLU A 446 -5.97 7.38 -12.27
C GLU A 446 -6.40 6.56 -13.50
N GLU A 447 -7.54 6.91 -14.10
CA GLU A 447 -8.07 6.26 -15.29
C GLU A 447 -7.12 6.33 -16.49
N ASP A 448 -6.31 7.39 -16.59
CA ASP A 448 -5.35 7.57 -17.68
C ASP A 448 -4.15 6.63 -17.56
N ILE A 449 -3.68 6.35 -16.34
CA ILE A 449 -2.67 5.30 -16.11
C ILE A 449 -3.24 3.95 -16.57
N LEU A 450 -4.51 3.66 -16.23
CA LEU A 450 -5.17 2.44 -16.68
C LEU A 450 -5.31 2.39 -18.22
N ARG A 451 -5.65 3.50 -18.89
CA ARG A 451 -5.65 3.61 -20.37
C ARG A 451 -4.27 3.32 -20.97
N ILE A 452 -3.18 3.79 -20.35
CA ILE A 452 -1.80 3.53 -20.80
C ILE A 452 -1.45 2.05 -20.67
N LEU A 453 -1.76 1.43 -19.54
CA LEU A 453 -1.46 0.01 -19.29
C LEU A 453 -2.29 -0.92 -20.19
N LEU A 454 -3.60 -0.66 -20.31
CA LEU A 454 -4.51 -1.45 -21.17
C LEU A 454 -4.29 -1.20 -22.68
N GLY A 455 -3.77 -0.03 -23.05
CA GLY A 455 -3.52 0.39 -24.43
C GLY A 455 -2.14 -0.03 -24.95
N PRO A 456 -1.15 0.87 -25.04
CA PRO A 456 0.16 0.57 -25.62
C PRO A 456 0.87 -0.61 -24.94
N VAL A 457 0.83 -0.74 -23.61
CA VAL A 457 1.59 -1.78 -22.89
C VAL A 457 1.03 -3.18 -23.17
N ASN A 458 -0.26 -3.43 -22.89
CA ASN A 458 -0.90 -4.71 -23.23
C ASN A 458 -0.85 -5.01 -24.74
N LYS A 459 -0.91 -4.00 -25.62
CA LYS A 459 -0.73 -4.20 -27.08
C LYS A 459 0.70 -4.60 -27.44
N LEU A 460 1.70 -4.33 -26.62
CA LEU A 460 3.03 -4.92 -26.75
C LEU A 460 3.05 -6.35 -26.22
N ILE A 461 2.61 -6.57 -24.97
CA ILE A 461 2.65 -7.88 -24.31
C ILE A 461 1.94 -8.97 -25.11
N ASN A 462 0.75 -8.69 -25.66
CA ASN A 462 0.03 -9.67 -26.49
C ASN A 462 0.85 -10.14 -27.71
N ARG A 463 1.56 -9.23 -28.39
CA ARG A 463 2.46 -9.57 -29.52
C ARG A 463 3.72 -10.34 -29.11
N LEU A 464 4.04 -10.39 -27.82
CA LEU A 464 5.08 -11.28 -27.29
C LEU A 464 4.47 -12.66 -26.97
N ASN A 465 3.30 -12.68 -26.32
CA ASN A 465 2.58 -13.91 -25.99
C ASN A 465 2.19 -14.75 -27.21
N ASP A 466 1.92 -14.12 -28.37
CA ASP A 466 1.65 -14.77 -29.67
C ASP A 466 2.72 -15.83 -30.05
N TYR A 467 3.98 -15.64 -29.64
CA TYR A 467 5.06 -16.63 -29.85
C TYR A 467 5.60 -17.23 -28.54
N LEU A 468 5.68 -16.47 -27.44
CA LEU A 468 6.19 -16.98 -26.15
C LEU A 468 5.38 -18.17 -25.63
N SER A 469 4.05 -18.17 -25.84
CA SER A 469 3.18 -19.26 -25.38
C SER A 469 3.43 -20.57 -26.13
N GLN A 470 4.10 -20.53 -27.29
CA GLN A 470 4.53 -21.73 -28.04
C GLN A 470 5.76 -22.38 -27.42
N SER A 471 6.56 -21.61 -26.65
CA SER A 471 7.71 -22.07 -25.88
C SER A 471 7.43 -22.15 -24.37
N GLY A 472 6.16 -22.23 -23.96
CA GLY A 472 5.74 -22.38 -22.55
C GLY A 472 5.76 -21.11 -21.70
N TYR A 473 6.12 -19.95 -22.26
CA TYR A 473 6.18 -18.68 -21.52
C TYR A 473 4.91 -17.85 -21.74
N LYS A 474 4.40 -17.21 -20.69
CA LYS A 474 3.26 -16.29 -20.79
C LYS A 474 3.50 -15.09 -19.88
N ILE A 475 3.54 -13.90 -20.47
CA ILE A 475 3.62 -12.64 -19.74
C ILE A 475 2.20 -12.21 -19.37
N ASN A 476 1.97 -11.87 -18.11
CA ASN A 476 0.66 -11.39 -17.65
C ASN A 476 0.30 -10.04 -18.26
N LEU A 477 -0.99 -9.84 -18.49
CA LEU A 477 -1.55 -8.55 -18.92
C LEU A 477 -1.92 -7.73 -17.70
N PHE A 478 -1.82 -6.40 -17.83
CA PHE A 478 -2.43 -5.48 -16.88
C PHE A 478 -3.96 -5.55 -17.02
N TYR A 479 -4.70 -5.54 -15.90
CA TYR A 479 -6.17 -5.55 -15.91
C TYR A 479 -6.80 -4.41 -15.09
N SER A 480 -6.22 -4.10 -13.93
CA SER A 480 -6.71 -3.11 -12.98
C SER A 480 -5.54 -2.47 -12.24
N LEU A 481 -5.71 -1.23 -11.76
CA LEU A 481 -4.77 -0.59 -10.85
C LEU A 481 -4.80 -1.22 -9.43
N LYS A 482 -5.75 -2.13 -9.16
CA LYS A 482 -5.87 -2.86 -7.90
C LYS A 482 -5.52 -4.35 -8.02
N ASP A 483 -4.81 -4.75 -9.09
CA ASP A 483 -4.39 -6.15 -9.25
C ASP A 483 -3.38 -6.55 -8.14
N PRO A 484 -3.54 -7.72 -7.48
CA PRO A 484 -2.59 -8.20 -6.48
C PRO A 484 -1.12 -8.26 -6.93
N LEU A 485 -0.81 -8.40 -8.23
CA LEU A 485 0.56 -8.41 -8.79
C LEU A 485 1.14 -7.03 -9.09
N LEU A 486 0.32 -5.97 -9.05
CA LEU A 486 0.78 -4.63 -9.35
C LEU A 486 1.44 -4.02 -8.10
N GLU A 487 2.64 -3.49 -8.28
CA GLU A 487 3.37 -2.68 -7.31
C GLU A 487 3.48 -1.25 -7.85
N PHE A 488 3.09 -0.25 -7.06
CA PHE A 488 3.41 1.15 -7.35
C PHE A 488 4.75 1.46 -6.68
N ILE A 489 5.83 1.47 -7.48
CA ILE A 489 7.18 1.74 -7.02
C ILE A 489 7.34 3.23 -6.65
N ASN A 490 6.75 4.12 -7.46
CA ASN A 490 6.69 5.55 -7.15
C ASN A 490 5.52 6.21 -7.92
N LEU A 491 4.66 6.92 -7.20
CA LEU A 491 3.71 7.89 -7.75
C LEU A 491 4.05 9.29 -7.21
N LYS A 492 4.06 10.27 -8.12
CA LYS A 492 4.17 11.69 -7.81
C LYS A 492 2.86 12.40 -8.12
N TYR A 493 2.23 12.95 -7.08
CA TYR A 493 0.97 13.71 -7.18
C TYR A 493 1.24 15.21 -7.02
N ASN A 494 0.70 16.00 -7.95
CA ASN A 494 0.77 17.46 -7.91
C ASN A 494 -0.63 18.04 -7.65
N PHE A 495 -0.70 19.08 -6.83
CA PHE A 495 -1.90 19.87 -6.58
C PHE A 495 -1.55 21.36 -6.68
N GLU A 496 -2.25 22.11 -7.52
CA GLU A 496 -2.07 23.55 -7.69
C GLU A 496 -3.40 24.29 -7.50
N MET A 497 -3.35 25.53 -6.99
CA MET A 497 -4.51 26.42 -6.92
C MET A 497 -4.11 27.90 -6.81
N SER A 498 -5.07 28.82 -6.93
CA SER A 498 -4.84 30.26 -6.75
C SER A 498 -4.52 30.63 -5.30
N TYR A 499 -3.50 31.46 -5.10
CA TYR A 499 -3.11 32.02 -3.81
C TYR A 499 -3.83 33.34 -3.55
N ASN A 500 -4.70 33.35 -2.55
CA ASN A 500 -5.52 34.51 -2.19
C ASN A 500 -4.96 35.29 -0.99
N LYS A 501 -4.29 34.62 -0.04
CA LYS A 501 -4.00 35.20 1.28
C LYS A 501 -2.84 34.53 2.02
N ASP A 502 -1.99 35.36 2.63
CA ASP A 502 -0.91 34.95 3.55
C ASP A 502 -1.42 34.12 4.75
N PHE A 503 -0.78 32.96 4.94
CA PHE A 503 -0.98 32.01 6.04
C PHE A 503 0.38 31.48 6.53
N SER A 504 0.41 30.72 7.63
CA SER A 504 1.57 29.90 8.02
C SER A 504 1.07 28.63 8.70
N LEU A 505 1.82 27.52 8.57
CA LEU A 505 1.36 26.19 9.00
C LEU A 505 1.32 26.07 10.52
N SER A 506 2.28 26.68 11.20
CA SER A 506 2.41 26.83 12.66
C SER A 506 1.24 27.51 13.39
N LYS A 507 0.17 27.93 12.67
CA LYS A 507 -1.09 28.43 13.24
C LYS A 507 -2.21 27.39 13.26
N TYR A 508 -2.04 26.24 12.60
CA TYR A 508 -3.09 25.25 12.37
C TYR A 508 -2.65 23.89 12.92
N ASN A 509 -2.76 23.73 14.25
CA ASN A 509 -2.32 22.55 14.98
C ASN A 509 -3.00 21.25 14.50
N CYS A 510 -4.21 21.35 13.95
CA CYS A 510 -4.91 20.24 13.27
C CYS A 510 -4.13 19.60 12.11
N LEU A 511 -3.15 20.31 11.52
CA LEU A 511 -2.24 19.73 10.53
C LEU A 511 -1.37 18.62 11.13
N SER A 512 -1.06 18.65 12.42
CA SER A 512 -0.20 17.64 13.05
C SER A 512 -0.79 16.23 12.99
N SER A 513 -2.11 16.08 12.96
CA SER A 513 -2.83 14.82 12.78
C SER A 513 -2.77 14.23 11.36
N ILE A 514 -2.20 14.98 10.40
CA ILE A 514 -2.08 14.61 8.97
C ILE A 514 -0.63 14.64 8.50
N PHE A 515 0.16 15.61 8.97
CA PHE A 515 1.53 15.88 8.53
C PHE A 515 2.52 15.91 9.70
N ASP A 516 3.70 15.34 9.49
CA ASP A 516 4.87 15.70 10.28
C ASP A 516 5.54 16.92 9.65
N ILE A 517 5.59 18.03 10.38
CA ILE A 517 6.05 19.34 9.87
C ILE A 517 7.55 19.48 10.18
N ILE A 518 8.40 19.39 9.15
CA ILE A 518 9.86 19.49 9.28
C ILE A 518 10.33 20.94 9.08
N ASN A 519 9.69 21.69 8.18
CA ASN A 519 9.96 23.10 7.90
C ASN A 519 8.68 23.79 7.40
N ASP A 520 8.30 24.96 7.94
CA ASP A 520 7.09 25.69 7.55
C ASP A 520 7.30 26.93 6.64
N ASP A 521 8.51 27.12 6.10
CA ASP A 521 8.82 28.22 5.16
C ASP A 521 8.17 28.01 3.77
N LEU A 522 6.90 28.43 3.67
CA LEU A 522 6.08 28.41 2.46
C LEU A 522 6.74 29.06 1.23
N ARG A 523 7.71 29.97 1.39
CA ARG A 523 8.34 30.69 0.26
C ARG A 523 9.51 29.92 -0.31
N LYS A 524 10.29 29.24 0.53
CA LYS A 524 11.33 28.28 0.08
C LYS A 524 10.73 26.94 -0.37
N GLY A 525 9.57 26.60 0.18
CA GLY A 525 8.91 25.29 0.08
C GLY A 525 8.94 24.63 1.46
N ALA A 526 7.79 24.60 2.13
CA ALA A 526 7.62 23.93 3.41
C ALA A 526 7.78 22.41 3.20
N VAL A 527 8.52 21.76 4.08
CA VAL A 527 8.87 20.33 3.99
C VAL A 527 8.08 19.58 5.05
N LEU A 528 7.24 18.66 4.58
CA LEU A 528 6.28 17.90 5.36
C LEU A 528 6.41 16.39 5.03
N LYS A 529 5.94 15.51 5.90
CA LYS A 529 5.68 14.09 5.58
C LYS A 529 4.21 13.77 5.86
N PHE A 530 3.50 13.21 4.89
CA PHE A 530 2.10 12.80 5.05
C PHE A 530 2.01 11.54 5.93
N LYS A 531 1.40 11.65 7.12
CA LYS A 531 1.38 10.62 8.18
C LYS A 531 0.35 9.51 7.97
N ARG A 532 -0.72 9.74 7.20
CA ARG A 532 -1.87 8.81 7.16
C ARG A 532 -1.64 7.70 6.15
N VAL A 533 -0.68 6.84 6.50
CA VAL A 533 -0.18 5.69 5.74
C VAL A 533 -0.13 4.43 6.60
N ASP A 534 -0.18 3.26 5.97
CA ASP A 534 0.04 1.97 6.64
C ASP A 534 1.32 2.01 7.51
N ASN A 535 1.19 1.64 8.78
CA ASN A 535 2.32 1.49 9.72
C ASN A 535 3.22 2.73 9.80
N PHE A 536 2.63 3.92 9.82
CA PHE A 536 3.38 5.17 9.99
C PHE A 536 4.27 5.12 11.25
N LYS A 537 5.57 5.38 11.05
CA LYS A 537 6.57 5.54 12.11
C LYS A 537 7.33 6.83 11.80
N LYS A 538 7.41 7.75 12.76
CA LYS A 538 8.28 8.93 12.59
C LYS A 538 9.74 8.45 12.52
N MET A 539 10.45 8.87 11.48
CA MET A 539 11.83 8.48 11.20
C MET A 539 12.68 9.71 10.88
N GLU A 540 13.90 9.70 11.40
CA GLU A 540 14.97 10.63 11.05
C GLU A 540 15.36 10.52 9.57
N ALA A 541 16.11 11.50 9.06
CA ALA A 541 16.44 11.61 7.63
C ALA A 541 17.16 10.36 7.09
N MET A 542 18.14 9.82 7.83
CA MET A 542 18.87 8.60 7.45
C MET A 542 17.95 7.39 7.36
N ASP A 543 17.17 7.12 8.41
CA ASP A 543 16.33 5.91 8.49
C ASP A 543 15.16 5.95 7.51
N ALA A 544 14.60 7.14 7.24
CA ALA A 544 13.62 7.34 6.18
C ALA A 544 14.23 7.05 4.79
N MET A 545 15.44 7.53 4.52
CA MET A 545 16.16 7.30 3.26
C MET A 545 16.55 5.83 3.08
N ILE A 546 17.01 5.15 4.13
CA ILE A 546 17.28 3.70 4.10
C ILE A 546 15.98 2.94 3.80
N THR A 547 14.88 3.29 4.44
CA THR A 547 13.57 2.65 4.19
C THR A 547 13.12 2.84 2.74
N GLU A 548 13.25 4.05 2.19
CA GLU A 548 12.88 4.40 0.82
C GLU A 548 13.71 3.63 -0.22
N LEU A 549 15.04 3.66 -0.08
CA LEU A 549 15.95 2.95 -0.99
C LEU A 549 15.76 1.43 -0.90
N TYR A 550 15.68 0.86 0.31
CA TYR A 550 15.46 -0.57 0.49
C TYR A 550 14.14 -1.05 -0.15
N LYS A 551 13.06 -0.28 -0.01
CA LYS A 551 11.77 -0.60 -0.65
C LYS A 551 11.79 -0.48 -2.18
N THR A 552 12.64 0.38 -2.73
CA THR A 552 12.72 0.69 -4.16
C THR A 552 13.74 -0.17 -4.92
N THR A 553 14.85 -0.56 -4.29
CA THR A 553 15.96 -1.30 -4.95
C THR A 553 16.20 -2.69 -4.38
N ASN A 554 15.97 -2.90 -3.09
CA ASN A 554 16.43 -4.08 -2.32
C ASN A 554 17.94 -4.37 -2.49
N ASP A 555 18.75 -3.35 -2.84
CA ASP A 555 20.19 -3.48 -3.10
C ASP A 555 20.99 -2.75 -2.02
N LEU A 556 21.74 -3.55 -1.23
CA LEU A 556 22.63 -3.06 -0.19
C LEU A 556 23.69 -2.09 -0.73
N THR A 557 24.22 -2.35 -1.92
CA THR A 557 25.28 -1.55 -2.55
C THR A 557 24.80 -0.12 -2.81
N VAL A 558 23.59 0.01 -3.35
CA VAL A 558 22.95 1.32 -3.60
C VAL A 558 22.69 2.06 -2.28
N ILE A 559 22.22 1.37 -1.24
CA ILE A 559 21.96 1.98 0.08
C ILE A 559 23.26 2.48 0.71
N ILE A 560 24.31 1.66 0.72
CA ILE A 560 25.60 2.01 1.31
C ILE A 560 26.27 3.15 0.53
N ASN A 561 26.30 3.09 -0.80
CA ASN A 561 26.84 4.16 -1.64
C ASN A 561 26.08 5.48 -1.43
N ALA A 562 24.75 5.43 -1.32
CA ALA A 562 23.95 6.62 -1.07
C ALA A 562 24.14 7.19 0.35
N LEU A 563 24.35 6.35 1.37
CA LEU A 563 24.72 6.80 2.72
C LEU A 563 26.09 7.51 2.73
N ILE A 564 27.08 6.95 2.04
CA ILE A 564 28.41 7.56 1.86
C ILE A 564 28.28 8.93 1.18
N MET A 565 27.54 9.01 0.07
CA MET A 565 27.40 10.24 -0.73
C MET A 565 26.58 11.35 -0.03
N ASN A 566 25.50 11.00 0.68
CA ASN A 566 24.58 12.00 1.26
C ASN A 566 24.89 12.41 2.70
N TYR A 567 25.72 11.64 3.42
CA TYR A 567 26.06 11.90 4.83
C TYR A 567 27.57 11.92 5.12
N GLU A 568 28.42 11.89 4.09
CA GLU A 568 29.90 11.94 4.20
C GLU A 568 30.50 10.80 5.06
N MET A 569 29.78 9.68 5.18
CA MET A 569 30.14 8.53 6.02
C MET A 569 31.18 7.63 5.34
N THR A 570 32.00 6.92 6.13
CA THR A 570 32.79 5.80 5.61
C THR A 570 31.92 4.58 5.31
N LYS A 571 32.44 3.65 4.49
CA LYS A 571 31.76 2.39 4.15
C LYS A 571 31.47 1.52 5.40
N GLU A 572 32.36 1.54 6.38
CA GLU A 572 32.20 0.79 7.64
C GLU A 572 31.09 1.38 8.52
N GLU A 573 31.06 2.71 8.69
CA GLU A 573 30.00 3.40 9.43
C GLU A 573 28.64 3.25 8.75
N ALA A 574 28.58 3.30 7.41
CA ALA A 574 27.36 3.06 6.64
C ALA A 574 26.82 1.64 6.84
N LEU A 575 27.70 0.63 6.87
CA LEU A 575 27.33 -0.76 7.14
C LEU A 575 26.81 -0.95 8.58
N ILE A 576 27.45 -0.33 9.57
CA ILE A 576 26.99 -0.34 10.97
C ILE A 576 25.61 0.33 11.09
N LYS A 577 25.42 1.52 10.51
CA LYS A 577 24.13 2.22 10.51
C LYS A 577 23.03 1.43 9.81
N PHE A 578 23.35 0.71 8.74
CA PHE A 578 22.40 -0.20 8.09
C PHE A 578 22.07 -1.44 8.94
N GLN A 579 23.04 -2.00 9.65
CA GLN A 579 22.80 -3.11 10.58
C GLN A 579 21.93 -2.68 11.77
N ASP A 580 22.20 -1.51 12.36
CA ASP A 580 21.37 -0.91 13.41
C ASP A 580 19.94 -0.66 12.93
N PHE A 581 19.78 -0.21 11.69
CA PHE A 581 18.47 -0.10 11.05
C PHE A 581 17.76 -1.46 10.93
N LEU A 582 18.42 -2.51 10.44
CA LEU A 582 17.82 -3.86 10.36
C LEU A 582 17.48 -4.51 11.72
N ASN A 583 18.02 -3.98 12.82
CA ASN A 583 17.69 -4.35 14.20
C ASN A 583 16.52 -3.52 14.79
N GLN A 584 16.26 -2.32 14.27
CA GLN A 584 15.24 -1.38 14.77
C GLN A 584 13.93 -1.39 13.98
N PHE A 585 13.89 -2.10 12.85
CA PHE A 585 12.77 -2.10 11.91
C PHE A 585 12.25 -3.50 11.60
N THR A 586 10.95 -3.61 11.36
CA THR A 586 10.23 -4.88 11.34
C THR A 586 10.25 -5.48 9.94
N ARG A 587 11.23 -6.35 9.69
CA ARG A 587 11.33 -7.13 8.45
C ARG A 587 10.12 -8.05 8.29
N THR A 588 9.41 -7.92 7.18
CA THR A 588 8.37 -8.85 6.71
C THR A 588 8.85 -9.59 5.47
N ARG A 589 8.16 -10.67 5.10
CA ARG A 589 8.38 -11.31 3.80
C ARG A 589 7.66 -10.49 2.72
N GLY A 590 8.31 -10.29 1.58
CA GLY A 590 7.75 -9.45 0.51
C GLY A 590 6.52 -10.09 -0.16
N LYS A 591 5.60 -9.22 -0.62
CA LYS A 591 4.31 -9.60 -1.22
C LYS A 591 4.45 -10.32 -2.57
N PHE A 592 5.56 -10.10 -3.28
CA PHE A 592 5.73 -10.52 -4.68
C PHE A 592 6.80 -11.60 -4.80
N VAL A 593 6.64 -12.51 -5.78
CA VAL A 593 7.51 -13.70 -5.92
C VAL A 593 8.99 -13.37 -6.13
N ASN A 594 9.28 -12.18 -6.65
CA ASN A 594 10.62 -11.64 -6.90
C ASN A 594 11.13 -10.68 -5.78
N LYS A 595 10.39 -10.52 -4.68
CA LYS A 595 10.72 -9.63 -3.54
C LYS A 595 10.71 -10.45 -2.24
N SER A 596 11.88 -10.87 -1.76
CA SER A 596 12.00 -11.79 -0.61
C SER A 596 11.68 -11.12 0.74
N ILE A 597 12.08 -9.87 0.92
CA ILE A 597 11.96 -9.11 2.18
C ILE A 597 11.30 -7.75 1.88
N ASP A 598 10.52 -7.24 2.84
CA ASP A 598 10.06 -5.85 2.89
C ASP A 598 10.17 -5.32 4.34
N ILE A 599 9.94 -4.03 4.54
CA ILE A 599 9.94 -3.37 5.85
C ILE A 599 8.50 -2.96 6.18
N ALA A 600 7.96 -3.37 7.32
CA ALA A 600 6.57 -3.10 7.67
C ALA A 600 6.29 -1.60 7.79
N GLU A 601 7.24 -0.81 8.31
CA GLU A 601 7.05 0.59 8.65
C GLU A 601 7.14 1.55 7.45
N ASN A 602 6.46 2.69 7.57
CA ASN A 602 6.41 3.73 6.55
C ASN A 602 6.80 5.10 7.13
N PRO A 603 7.77 5.84 6.54
CA PRO A 603 8.15 7.17 7.03
C PRO A 603 7.10 8.26 6.74
N GLY A 604 6.05 7.96 5.96
CA GLY A 604 5.11 8.94 5.43
C GLY A 604 5.62 9.59 4.13
N PHE A 605 4.71 10.00 3.25
CA PHE A 605 5.07 10.48 1.91
C PHE A 605 5.70 11.89 1.95
N PRO A 606 6.91 12.09 1.41
CA PRO A 606 7.54 13.41 1.32
C PRO A 606 6.64 14.39 0.57
N THR A 607 6.30 15.50 1.23
CA THR A 607 5.36 16.52 0.74
C THR A 607 6.03 17.89 0.80
N VAL A 608 6.03 18.61 -0.33
CA VAL A 608 6.54 19.98 -0.43
C VAL A 608 5.40 20.93 -0.74
N LEU A 609 5.15 21.92 0.13
CA LEU A 609 4.11 22.94 -0.06
C LEU A 609 4.74 24.32 -0.26
N ARG A 610 4.50 24.93 -1.43
CA ARG A 610 5.11 26.18 -1.86
C ARG A 610 4.04 27.22 -2.22
N VAL A 611 4.29 28.46 -1.83
CA VAL A 611 3.54 29.64 -2.27
C VAL A 611 4.42 30.45 -3.24
N ILE A 612 3.86 30.82 -4.38
CA ILE A 612 4.49 31.62 -5.42
C ILE A 612 3.70 32.94 -5.57
N PRO A 613 4.02 34.00 -4.79
CA PRO A 613 3.17 35.19 -4.71
C PRO A 613 3.01 35.96 -6.02
N PHE A 614 4.05 35.98 -6.86
CA PHE A 614 4.04 36.70 -8.14
C PHE A 614 3.11 36.08 -9.18
N GLU A 615 2.94 34.75 -9.13
CA GLU A 615 2.01 34.00 -9.99
C GLU A 615 0.61 33.88 -9.38
N GLN A 616 0.44 34.35 -8.13
CA GLN A 616 -0.74 34.08 -7.30
C GLN A 616 -1.08 32.58 -7.29
N ARG A 617 -0.08 31.72 -7.05
CA ARG A 617 -0.21 30.26 -7.10
C ARG A 617 0.30 29.59 -5.83
N ILE A 618 -0.41 28.56 -5.36
CA ILE A 618 0.06 27.56 -4.41
C ILE A 618 0.35 26.30 -5.22
N THR A 619 1.48 25.65 -4.95
CA THR A 619 1.77 24.29 -5.45
C THR A 619 2.06 23.36 -4.27
N VAL A 620 1.53 22.14 -4.34
CA VAL A 620 1.83 21.04 -3.44
C VAL A 620 2.31 19.87 -4.30
N GLU A 621 3.41 19.28 -3.88
CA GLU A 621 3.99 18.10 -4.50
C GLU A 621 4.09 17.00 -3.44
N VAL A 622 3.57 15.81 -3.74
CA VAL A 622 3.67 14.62 -2.88
C VAL A 622 4.34 13.50 -3.66
N ASN A 623 5.46 13.01 -3.16
CA ASN A 623 6.32 12.03 -3.82
C ASN A 623 6.27 10.66 -3.13
N ASN A 624 6.74 9.62 -3.83
CA ASN A 624 6.98 8.28 -3.29
C ASN A 624 5.71 7.62 -2.74
N ILE A 625 4.55 7.95 -3.30
CA ILE A 625 3.27 7.31 -2.98
C ILE A 625 3.29 5.89 -3.57
N ASN A 626 2.99 4.89 -2.76
CA ASN A 626 3.21 3.46 -3.07
C ASN A 626 1.93 2.61 -3.21
N ASP A 627 0.75 3.24 -3.19
CA ASP A 627 -0.53 2.66 -3.58
C ASP A 627 -1.39 3.78 -4.18
N ILE A 628 -2.08 3.51 -5.29
CA ILE A 628 -2.96 4.47 -5.97
C ILE A 628 -4.09 4.98 -5.04
N SER A 629 -4.55 4.16 -4.10
CA SER A 629 -5.66 4.45 -3.19
C SER A 629 -5.44 5.70 -2.35
N TYR A 630 -4.18 6.03 -2.05
CA TYR A 630 -3.79 7.23 -1.29
C TYR A 630 -4.09 8.54 -2.02
N ILE A 631 -4.15 8.56 -3.36
CA ILE A 631 -4.36 9.79 -4.15
C ILE A 631 -5.65 10.50 -3.72
N SER A 632 -6.76 9.75 -3.64
CA SER A 632 -8.06 10.25 -3.18
C SER A 632 -8.05 10.84 -1.76
N VAL A 633 -7.21 10.30 -0.88
CA VAL A 633 -7.09 10.71 0.54
C VAL A 633 -6.18 11.93 0.68
N ILE A 634 -5.07 11.96 -0.07
CA ILE A 634 -4.16 13.11 -0.17
C ILE A 634 -4.92 14.32 -0.70
N GLU A 635 -5.71 14.16 -1.77
CA GLU A 635 -6.54 15.24 -2.31
C GLU A 635 -7.54 15.75 -1.25
N LEU A 636 -8.24 14.85 -0.55
CA LEU A 636 -9.21 15.20 0.48
C LEU A 636 -8.61 16.12 1.55
N TYR A 637 -7.41 15.80 2.05
CA TYR A 637 -6.75 16.61 3.07
C TYR A 637 -6.17 17.92 2.53
N LEU A 638 -5.60 17.93 1.32
CA LEU A 638 -5.07 19.15 0.70
C LEU A 638 -6.20 20.14 0.34
N ASP A 639 -7.26 19.67 -0.33
CA ASP A 639 -8.44 20.47 -0.68
C ASP A 639 -9.09 21.06 0.59
N SER A 640 -9.22 20.27 1.66
CA SER A 640 -9.82 20.72 2.92
C SER A 640 -8.96 21.72 3.68
N PHE A 641 -7.65 21.48 3.81
CA PHE A 641 -6.74 22.43 4.45
C PHE A 641 -6.67 23.76 3.69
N LEU A 642 -6.59 23.68 2.35
CA LEU A 642 -6.50 24.88 1.52
C LEU A 642 -7.82 25.67 1.49
N ARG A 643 -8.99 25.03 1.71
CA ARG A 643 -10.23 25.75 2.03
C ARG A 643 -10.14 26.53 3.33
N ILE A 644 -9.66 25.92 4.42
CA ILE A 644 -9.53 26.59 5.74
C ILE A 644 -8.67 27.87 5.64
N THR A 645 -7.65 27.87 4.78
CA THR A 645 -6.69 28.99 4.65
C THR A 645 -7.03 29.99 3.54
N GLN A 646 -7.45 29.53 2.36
CA GLN A 646 -7.61 30.36 1.15
C GLN A 646 -9.07 30.64 0.73
N ALA A 647 -10.02 29.79 1.14
CA ALA A 647 -11.41 29.85 0.69
C ALA A 647 -12.43 29.45 1.78
N PRO A 648 -12.36 30.04 3.00
CA PRO A 648 -13.17 29.61 4.14
C PRO A 648 -14.67 29.78 3.93
N ASP A 649 -15.09 30.72 3.09
CA ASP A 649 -16.50 30.97 2.74
C ASP A 649 -17.11 29.84 1.87
N THR A 650 -16.30 28.87 1.41
CA THR A 650 -16.78 27.66 0.70
C THR A 650 -17.13 26.49 1.64
N ILE A 651 -16.88 26.66 2.95
CA ILE A 651 -17.06 25.63 3.97
C ILE A 651 -18.44 25.76 4.64
N ARG A 652 -19.18 24.65 4.77
CA ARG A 652 -20.50 24.66 5.46
C ARG A 652 -20.42 24.56 6.99
N LEU A 653 -19.30 24.12 7.54
CA LEU A 653 -19.10 23.98 8.99
C LEU A 653 -19.00 25.34 9.70
N PRO A 654 -19.53 25.46 10.93
CA PRO A 654 -19.35 26.66 11.75
C PRO A 654 -17.87 26.99 11.98
N VAL A 655 -17.46 28.21 11.64
CA VAL A 655 -16.09 28.72 11.86
C VAL A 655 -15.62 28.59 13.31
N GLN A 656 -16.55 28.56 14.29
CA GLN A 656 -16.23 28.32 15.70
C GLN A 656 -15.75 26.88 15.98
N GLN A 657 -16.34 25.88 15.33
CA GLN A 657 -15.96 24.46 15.42
C GLN A 657 -14.56 24.25 14.82
N ILE A 658 -14.34 24.77 13.61
CA ILE A 658 -13.02 24.73 12.94
C ILE A 658 -11.96 25.40 13.82
N LYS A 659 -12.25 26.56 14.42
CA LYS A 659 -11.31 27.25 15.32
C LYS A 659 -11.01 26.45 16.60
N ALA A 660 -12.00 25.76 17.16
CA ALA A 660 -11.81 24.94 18.36
C ALA A 660 -10.90 23.73 18.09
N LEU A 661 -11.02 23.11 16.91
CA LEU A 661 -10.24 21.93 16.51
C LEU A 661 -8.86 22.27 15.90
N CYS A 662 -8.75 23.37 15.15
CA CYS A 662 -7.50 23.74 14.48
C CYS A 662 -6.57 24.72 15.21
N LEU A 663 -7.10 25.60 16.07
CA LEU A 663 -6.29 26.70 16.67
C LEU A 663 -5.98 26.51 18.15
N ARG A 664 -6.45 25.42 18.78
CA ARG A 664 -6.03 25.03 20.12
C ARG A 664 -4.78 24.17 20.04
N GLU A 665 -3.92 24.27 21.04
CA GLU A 665 -2.87 23.27 21.26
C GLU A 665 -3.52 21.96 21.71
N PHE A 666 -3.14 20.86 21.07
CA PHE A 666 -3.43 19.50 21.50
C PHE A 666 -2.16 18.67 21.28
N VAL A 667 -2.00 17.60 22.06
CA VAL A 667 -0.91 16.64 21.89
C VAL A 667 -1.37 15.58 20.90
N ASP A 668 -0.57 15.33 19.86
CA ASP A 668 -0.81 14.25 18.89
C ASP A 668 -0.55 12.91 19.60
N GLU A 669 -1.62 12.17 19.93
CA GLU A 669 -1.56 10.94 20.74
C GLU A 669 -0.94 9.80 19.92
N GLN A 670 0.38 9.64 20.04
CA GLN A 670 1.14 8.56 19.40
C GLN A 670 0.88 7.21 20.08
N VAL A 671 -0.27 6.61 19.77
CA VAL A 671 -0.71 5.31 20.33
C VAL A 671 0.18 4.19 19.81
N SER A 672 1.15 3.78 20.63
CA SER A 672 2.08 2.69 20.30
C SER A 672 1.41 1.32 20.40
N ALA A 673 0.84 0.86 19.29
CA ALA A 673 0.49 -0.55 19.08
C ALA A 673 1.66 -1.28 18.38
N PRO A 674 1.91 -2.57 18.70
CA PRO A 674 2.92 -3.37 18.01
C PRO A 674 2.59 -3.46 16.52
N ILE A 675 3.58 -3.15 15.68
CA ILE A 675 3.38 -2.92 14.24
C ILE A 675 2.97 -4.21 13.53
N VAL A 676 3.58 -5.33 13.93
CA VAL A 676 3.24 -6.68 13.45
C VAL A 676 3.21 -7.64 14.65
N ILE A 677 2.15 -8.46 14.74
CA ILE A 677 2.13 -9.66 15.59
C ILE A 677 2.06 -10.89 14.69
N THR A 678 2.92 -11.88 14.96
CA THR A 678 2.89 -13.20 14.34
C THR A 678 2.91 -14.25 15.44
N THR A 679 2.03 -15.24 15.37
CA THR A 679 1.82 -16.25 16.42
C THR A 679 2.66 -17.51 16.25
N THR A 680 3.09 -17.83 15.03
CA THR A 680 4.20 -18.76 14.81
C THR A 680 5.52 -18.11 15.25
N HIS A 681 6.00 -18.49 16.44
CA HIS A 681 7.34 -18.10 16.90
C HIS A 681 8.42 -18.63 15.94
N ASN A 682 9.19 -17.71 15.36
CA ASN A 682 10.48 -17.99 14.72
C ASN A 682 11.59 -17.35 15.53
N ASP A 683 12.70 -18.05 15.74
CA ASP A 683 13.95 -17.42 16.11
C ASP A 683 14.49 -16.64 14.90
N THR A 684 14.22 -15.34 14.84
CA THR A 684 14.57 -14.46 13.71
C THR A 684 16.06 -14.09 13.71
N ASN A 685 16.95 -15.07 13.53
CA ASN A 685 18.39 -14.86 13.44
C ASN A 685 19.15 -15.82 12.48
N ALA A 686 18.44 -16.65 11.70
CA ALA A 686 19.05 -17.52 10.69
C ALA A 686 18.26 -17.46 9.37
N TYR A 687 18.62 -16.51 8.50
CA TYR A 687 18.18 -16.47 7.10
C TYR A 687 19.23 -15.82 6.18
N TYR A 688 20.43 -16.41 6.20
CA TYR A 688 21.40 -16.35 5.10
C TYR A 688 21.86 -17.79 4.83
N SER A 689 21.39 -18.34 3.71
CA SER A 689 21.81 -19.63 3.16
C SER A 689 21.33 -19.70 1.69
N ASP A 690 22.15 -19.13 0.82
CA ASP A 690 22.46 -19.64 -0.52
C ASP A 690 21.29 -20.02 -1.46
N ASP A 691 20.65 -19.01 -2.08
CA ASP A 691 20.00 -19.15 -3.40
C ASP A 691 21.08 -18.87 -4.50
N GLU A 692 22.25 -19.53 -4.44
CA GLU A 692 23.26 -19.52 -5.53
C GLU A 692 22.89 -20.55 -6.63
N ASP A 693 21.78 -20.29 -7.34
CA ASP A 693 21.45 -21.00 -8.59
C ASP A 693 22.40 -20.53 -9.73
N SER A 694 23.65 -20.96 -9.64
CA SER A 694 24.66 -20.80 -10.67
C SER A 694 24.59 -21.98 -11.65
N ASP A 695 23.82 -21.83 -12.72
CA ASP A 695 23.70 -22.81 -13.81
C ASP A 695 25.07 -23.09 -14.45
N GLY A 696 25.74 -24.13 -13.98
CA GLY A 696 27.03 -24.58 -14.52
C GLY A 696 26.87 -25.28 -15.87
N GLU A 697 27.16 -24.58 -16.97
CA GLU A 697 27.29 -25.20 -18.29
C GLU A 697 28.40 -26.26 -18.28
N SER A 698 28.02 -27.53 -18.43
CA SER A 698 28.96 -28.65 -18.44
C SER A 698 29.61 -28.83 -19.81
N ASP A 699 30.83 -28.31 -20.00
CA ASP A 699 31.72 -28.77 -21.07
C ASP A 699 32.78 -29.74 -20.52
N VAL A 700 33.18 -30.73 -21.32
CA VAL A 700 33.94 -31.91 -20.87
C VAL A 700 35.33 -31.91 -21.50
N GLY A 701 36.31 -31.38 -20.76
CA GLY A 701 37.72 -31.38 -21.14
C GLY A 701 38.64 -31.85 -20.01
N GLU A 702 39.12 -33.09 -20.06
CA GLU A 702 40.15 -33.58 -19.13
C GLU A 702 41.50 -32.90 -19.39
N GLY A 703 42.07 -32.25 -18.37
CA GLY A 703 43.39 -31.62 -18.45
C GLY A 703 44.02 -31.36 -17.09
N GLN A 704 44.85 -32.28 -16.61
CA GLN A 704 45.57 -32.11 -15.33
C GLN A 704 46.68 -31.06 -15.45
N GLY A 705 46.64 -30.03 -14.59
CA GLY A 705 47.72 -29.07 -14.40
C GLY A 705 47.75 -28.59 -12.95
N GLN A 706 48.92 -28.62 -12.32
CA GLN A 706 49.17 -28.00 -11.01
C GLN A 706 49.71 -26.59 -11.22
N GLY A 707 49.27 -25.61 -10.42
CA GLY A 707 49.75 -24.23 -10.54
C GLY A 707 49.15 -23.28 -9.50
N GLU A 708 49.84 -23.23 -8.36
CA GLU A 708 50.13 -22.05 -7.51
C GLU A 708 48.98 -21.12 -7.03
N ASP A 709 49.01 -20.80 -5.73
CA ASP A 709 48.16 -19.79 -5.09
C ASP A 709 48.66 -18.37 -5.43
N ASP A 710 47.77 -17.48 -5.87
CA ASP A 710 48.00 -16.02 -5.88
C ASP A 710 46.80 -15.29 -5.26
N ASP A 711 47.07 -14.56 -4.18
CA ASP A 711 46.10 -13.82 -3.36
C ASP A 711 46.06 -12.34 -3.78
N GLU A 712 45.36 -12.04 -4.89
CA GLU A 712 45.11 -10.66 -5.32
C GLU A 712 43.74 -10.15 -4.83
N GLY A 713 43.79 -9.31 -3.79
CA GLY A 713 42.60 -8.67 -3.22
C GLY A 713 41.92 -7.69 -4.20
N MET A 714 40.59 -7.69 -4.23
CA MET A 714 39.80 -6.77 -5.05
C MET A 714 40.12 -5.30 -4.74
N ALA A 715 40.69 -4.60 -5.71
CA ALA A 715 40.67 -3.15 -5.76
C ALA A 715 39.22 -2.64 -5.93
N PRO A 716 38.92 -1.38 -5.55
CA PRO A 716 37.65 -0.76 -5.87
C PRO A 716 37.42 -0.74 -7.39
N ILE A 717 36.17 -0.96 -7.81
CA ILE A 717 35.75 -0.66 -9.17
C ILE A 717 35.44 0.83 -9.20
N ASP A 718 36.32 1.61 -9.82
CA ASP A 718 35.98 2.96 -10.27
C ASP A 718 34.97 2.82 -11.44
N GLU A 719 33.80 3.46 -11.35
CA GLU A 719 32.75 3.39 -12.38
C GLU A 719 33.03 4.31 -13.60
N ASP A 720 34.29 4.41 -14.03
CA ASP A 720 34.69 4.92 -15.35
C ASP A 720 34.76 3.73 -16.35
N ASP A 721 33.63 3.05 -16.55
CA ASP A 721 33.51 1.91 -17.48
C ASP A 721 33.52 2.40 -18.94
N ASP A 722 34.34 1.77 -19.81
CA ASP A 722 34.59 2.18 -21.20
C ASP A 722 33.36 1.93 -22.12
N ASP A 723 32.27 2.68 -21.93
CA ASP A 723 31.06 2.62 -22.76
C ASP A 723 31.40 3.08 -24.19
N ILE A 724 31.54 2.11 -25.11
CA ILE A 724 32.02 2.32 -26.49
C ILE A 724 31.30 3.50 -27.12
N ASN A 725 32.07 4.55 -27.45
CA ASN A 725 31.56 5.89 -27.62
C ASN A 725 30.45 5.98 -28.70
N LEU A 726 29.19 5.94 -28.25
CA LEU A 726 28.01 6.08 -29.09
C LEU A 726 27.99 7.45 -29.80
N GLU A 727 28.66 8.45 -29.23
CA GLU A 727 28.82 9.77 -29.82
C GLU A 727 29.78 9.71 -31.02
N ASP A 728 30.88 8.95 -30.97
CA ASP A 728 31.76 8.69 -32.13
C ASP A 728 31.04 7.87 -33.21
N ALA A 729 30.34 6.79 -32.81
CA ALA A 729 29.63 5.93 -33.75
C ALA A 729 28.54 6.67 -34.56
N ILE A 730 27.94 7.72 -33.98
CA ILE A 730 27.00 8.59 -34.69
C ILE A 730 27.73 9.72 -35.43
N SER A 731 28.85 10.25 -34.91
CA SER A 731 29.61 11.33 -35.58
C SER A 731 30.32 10.86 -36.86
N GLN A 732 30.87 9.64 -36.87
CA GLN A 732 31.40 8.99 -38.08
C GLN A 732 30.33 8.75 -39.17
N ALA A 733 29.03 8.89 -38.84
CA ALA A 733 27.96 8.86 -39.83
C ALA A 733 27.67 10.24 -40.46
N GLU A 734 28.15 11.33 -39.86
CA GLU A 734 27.97 12.71 -40.32
C GLU A 734 29.16 13.19 -41.19
N ASP A 735 30.39 12.74 -40.90
CA ASP A 735 31.61 13.12 -41.63
C ASP A 735 31.71 12.58 -43.08
N GLU A 736 30.91 11.56 -43.47
CA GLU A 736 30.92 11.01 -44.83
C GLU A 736 30.10 11.82 -45.87
N ASP A 737 29.29 12.80 -45.46
CA ASP A 737 28.39 13.56 -46.34
C ASP A 737 28.82 15.05 -46.51
N ILE A 738 30.14 15.33 -46.52
CA ILE A 738 30.72 16.63 -46.90
C ILE A 738 31.76 16.51 -48.04
N ASP A 739 31.31 16.76 -49.27
CA ASP A 739 32.09 17.55 -50.24
C ASP A 739 31.14 18.45 -51.05
N THR A 740 31.68 19.53 -51.60
CA THR A 740 30.95 20.75 -51.95
C THR A 740 30.88 21.01 -53.45
N SER A 741 29.86 21.78 -53.86
CA SER A 741 29.97 22.61 -55.07
C SER A 741 28.95 23.74 -55.05
N GLU A 742 29.42 24.98 -54.86
CA GLU A 742 28.64 26.16 -55.24
C GLU A 742 28.63 26.29 -56.78
N SER A 743 27.47 26.61 -57.36
CA SER A 743 27.43 27.35 -58.62
C SER A 743 26.17 28.21 -58.69
N LYS A 744 26.30 29.40 -59.29
CA LYS A 744 25.26 30.44 -59.34
C LYS A 744 24.42 30.32 -60.61
N ILE A 745 23.17 30.79 -60.56
CA ILE A 745 22.53 31.66 -61.57
C ILE A 745 21.19 32.18 -61.01
N GLU A 746 20.71 33.32 -61.53
CA GLU A 746 19.52 34.04 -61.05
C GLU A 746 18.28 33.85 -61.96
N GLN A 747 17.17 34.44 -61.51
CA GLN A 747 16.03 34.99 -62.28
C GLN A 747 14.90 34.05 -62.78
N ASP A 748 13.73 34.34 -62.18
CA ASP A 748 12.42 34.61 -62.81
C ASP A 748 11.47 33.51 -63.34
N ASN A 749 10.23 33.66 -62.84
CA ASN A 749 8.93 33.46 -63.51
C ASN A 749 8.62 32.11 -64.20
N ILE A 750 7.60 31.41 -63.69
CA ILE A 750 6.25 31.43 -64.32
C ILE A 750 5.19 30.87 -63.35
N GLN A 751 3.93 31.23 -63.60
CA GLN A 751 2.75 30.92 -62.79
C GLN A 751 1.81 29.94 -63.53
N LEU A 752 0.89 29.30 -62.77
CA LEU A 752 -0.27 28.48 -63.20
C LEU A 752 -0.04 26.97 -63.42
N ALA A 753 -1.05 26.23 -62.94
CA ALA A 753 -1.39 24.84 -63.28
C ALA A 753 -2.11 24.79 -64.67
N PRO A 754 -2.56 23.64 -65.25
CA PRO A 754 -3.24 22.52 -64.58
C PRO A 754 -2.91 21.10 -65.12
N GLU A 755 -3.58 20.07 -64.55
CA GLU A 755 -4.18 18.87 -65.20
C GLU A 755 -3.38 17.99 -66.20
N GLN A 756 -3.69 16.70 -66.45
CA GLN A 756 -4.95 15.95 -66.29
C GLN A 756 -4.74 14.41 -66.16
N THR A 757 -5.63 13.75 -65.42
CA THR A 757 -6.12 12.35 -65.48
C THR A 757 -5.39 11.20 -66.19
N VAL A 758 -5.50 10.00 -65.60
CA VAL A 758 -5.96 8.78 -66.32
C VAL A 758 -7.08 8.07 -65.53
N TYR A 759 -8.22 7.89 -66.20
CA TYR A 759 -9.33 6.90 -66.08
C TYR A 759 -9.21 5.79 -64.99
N SER A 760 -10.19 5.48 -64.11
CA SER A 760 -11.67 5.28 -64.22
C SER A 760 -12.09 3.88 -64.76
N ASP A 761 -13.32 3.38 -64.68
CA ASP A 761 -14.62 3.82 -64.07
C ASP A 761 -15.09 2.75 -63.02
N ASP A 762 -16.33 2.38 -62.65
CA ASP A 762 -17.76 2.72 -62.92
C ASP A 762 -18.62 2.04 -61.76
N GLU A 763 -19.95 2.06 -61.57
CA GLU A 763 -21.13 2.68 -62.22
C GLU A 763 -22.29 2.88 -61.18
N SER A 764 -22.56 4.11 -60.71
CA SER A 764 -23.92 4.59 -60.25
C SER A 764 -24.59 3.93 -59.00
N LEU A 765 -25.77 4.34 -58.45
CA LEU A 765 -26.80 5.37 -58.77
C LEU A 765 -27.31 6.06 -57.46
N ALA A 766 -27.89 7.27 -57.58
CA ALA A 766 -28.72 7.96 -56.55
C ALA A 766 -30.25 7.82 -56.91
N PRO A 767 -31.26 8.64 -56.50
CA PRO A 767 -31.28 10.10 -56.23
C PRO A 767 -32.29 10.61 -55.14
N LEU A 768 -32.67 11.90 -55.23
CA LEU A 768 -33.75 12.66 -54.53
C LEU A 768 -33.38 13.19 -53.13
N ASP A 769 -33.21 14.51 -52.91
CA ASP A 769 -34.17 15.66 -52.94
C ASP A 769 -35.00 15.76 -51.63
N ALA A 770 -35.41 16.92 -51.09
CA ALA A 770 -35.02 18.34 -51.17
C ALA A 770 -35.93 19.12 -50.16
N GLU A 771 -35.78 20.45 -50.00
CA GLU A 771 -36.77 21.37 -49.37
C GLU A 771 -36.99 21.19 -47.82
N GLU A 772 -37.39 22.19 -47.00
CA GLU A 772 -37.57 23.65 -47.16
C GLU A 772 -37.58 24.38 -45.78
N LEU A 773 -37.32 25.70 -45.77
CA LEU A 773 -37.78 26.73 -44.80
C LEU A 773 -37.37 26.57 -43.29
N GLU A 774 -37.47 27.57 -42.39
CA GLU A 774 -37.92 28.96 -42.49
C GLU A 774 -37.09 29.95 -41.62
N SER A 775 -37.30 31.25 -41.82
CA SER A 775 -36.59 32.40 -41.26
C SER A 775 -36.99 32.85 -39.85
N SER A 776 -36.11 33.61 -39.18
CA SER A 776 -36.51 34.89 -38.54
C SER A 776 -35.31 35.83 -38.35
N GLU A 777 -35.48 37.11 -38.71
CA GLU A 777 -34.50 38.19 -38.57
C GLU A 777 -34.69 38.93 -37.23
N GLU A 778 -33.65 39.63 -36.74
CA GLU A 778 -33.77 41.07 -36.46
C GLU A 778 -32.36 41.72 -36.35
N GLU A 779 -32.24 42.96 -36.81
CA GLU A 779 -31.01 43.75 -36.78
C GLU A 779 -31.01 44.76 -35.63
N GLU A 780 -29.84 45.13 -35.10
CA GLU A 780 -29.47 46.55 -35.16
C GLU A 780 -27.95 46.75 -35.19
N MET A 781 -27.54 47.90 -35.67
CA MET A 781 -26.18 48.25 -36.09
C MET A 781 -25.88 49.71 -35.69
N VAL A 782 -24.60 50.09 -35.65
CA VAL A 782 -24.02 51.39 -36.13
C VAL A 782 -22.91 51.96 -35.21
N GLN A 783 -21.65 51.80 -35.65
CA GLN A 783 -20.58 52.83 -35.85
C GLN A 783 -20.15 53.77 -34.67
N GLN A 784 -19.00 54.49 -34.66
CA GLN A 784 -17.67 54.44 -35.33
C GLN A 784 -16.70 55.38 -34.57
N GLY A 785 -15.38 55.31 -34.83
CA GLY A 785 -14.38 56.34 -34.44
C GLY A 785 -13.04 55.76 -33.98
N MET A 786 -12.12 55.39 -34.89
CA MET A 786 -11.13 56.26 -35.55
C MET A 786 -10.15 57.02 -34.60
N THR A 787 -9.03 56.36 -34.26
CA THR A 787 -7.62 56.69 -34.66
C THR A 787 -7.13 58.15 -34.72
N PRO A 788 -5.79 58.39 -34.65
CA PRO A 788 -4.75 57.88 -33.74
C PRO A 788 -3.81 59.04 -33.28
N LEU A 789 -2.67 58.74 -32.62
CA LEU A 789 -1.48 59.64 -32.65
C LEU A 789 -0.17 58.85 -32.38
N GLN A 790 0.97 59.43 -32.77
CA GLN A 790 2.31 58.82 -32.74
C GLN A 790 3.30 59.70 -31.96
N GLU A 791 4.32 59.09 -31.34
CA GLU A 791 5.76 59.42 -31.45
C GLU A 791 6.56 58.36 -30.63
N GLN A 792 7.61 57.71 -31.16
CA GLN A 792 9.04 58.09 -31.17
C GLN A 792 9.63 58.29 -29.74
N SER A 793 10.81 57.77 -29.34
CA SER A 793 11.99 57.37 -30.13
C SER A 793 12.91 56.35 -29.41
N GLN A 794 13.80 55.70 -30.19
CA GLN A 794 15.21 55.37 -29.90
C GLN A 794 15.60 54.33 -28.81
N GLU A 795 16.37 53.32 -29.27
CA GLU A 795 17.42 52.63 -28.49
C GLU A 795 18.66 53.54 -28.31
N PRO A 796 19.68 53.14 -27.51
CA PRO A 796 20.77 52.40 -28.13
C PRO A 796 21.33 51.23 -27.30
N SER A 797 21.98 50.30 -28.00
CA SER A 797 22.82 49.24 -27.44
C SER A 797 24.23 49.72 -27.10
N GLN A 798 24.94 48.98 -26.22
CA GLN A 798 26.40 49.01 -26.14
C GLN A 798 26.96 47.70 -25.57
N GLN A 799 28.02 47.19 -26.19
CA GLN A 799 28.91 46.14 -25.68
C GLN A 799 30.32 46.73 -25.56
N GLU A 800 31.04 46.46 -24.47
CA GLU A 800 32.50 46.52 -24.28
C GLU A 800 32.80 46.29 -22.77
N SER A 801 33.95 45.82 -22.30
CA SER A 801 34.91 44.83 -22.82
C SER A 801 36.00 44.53 -21.75
N GLU A 802 36.39 43.26 -21.64
CA GLU A 802 37.73 42.77 -21.21
C GLU A 802 38.32 43.01 -19.79
N GLN A 803 38.69 41.86 -19.18
CA GLN A 803 39.96 41.52 -18.49
C GLN A 803 40.40 42.23 -17.17
N GLY A 804 40.71 41.40 -16.17
CA GLY A 804 41.50 41.75 -14.97
C GLY A 804 41.82 40.49 -14.14
N MET A 805 43.08 40.28 -13.74
CA MET A 805 43.57 39.04 -13.12
C MET A 805 43.60 39.07 -11.57
N ALA A 806 43.55 37.87 -10.97
CA ALA A 806 43.86 37.56 -9.57
C ALA A 806 45.40 37.61 -9.31
N PRO A 807 45.97 37.22 -8.13
CA PRO A 807 45.36 36.77 -6.86
C PRO A 807 45.94 37.47 -5.60
N LEU A 808 45.65 36.95 -4.39
CA LEU A 808 46.68 36.64 -3.36
C LEU A 808 46.09 36.00 -2.06
N GLN A 809 46.73 34.90 -1.63
CA GLN A 809 46.99 34.38 -0.27
C GLN A 809 46.05 34.76 0.90
N GLU A 810 45.48 33.80 1.62
CA GLU A 810 46.14 32.90 2.61
C GLU A 810 46.85 33.62 3.77
N GLN A 811 46.31 33.47 4.99
CA GLN A 811 47.11 32.97 6.11
C GLN A 811 46.23 32.35 7.19
N SER A 812 46.52 31.11 7.55
CA SER A 812 45.95 30.38 8.68
C SER A 812 46.83 30.55 9.93
N GLN A 813 46.24 30.37 11.11
CA GLN A 813 46.96 29.78 12.24
C GLN A 813 46.01 29.18 13.29
N GLU A 814 46.38 28.00 13.77
CA GLU A 814 45.70 27.25 14.83
C GLU A 814 46.20 27.72 16.21
N GLN A 815 45.47 27.38 17.29
CA GLN A 815 45.95 26.34 18.21
C GLN A 815 44.93 25.98 19.30
N SER A 816 45.09 24.78 19.86
CA SER A 816 44.19 24.10 20.78
C SER A 816 44.79 23.89 22.18
N GLN A 817 43.91 23.80 23.19
CA GLN A 817 44.04 23.08 24.47
C GLN A 817 42.68 23.23 25.20
N GLU A 818 41.88 22.22 25.56
CA GLU A 818 42.09 20.89 26.19
C GLU A 818 42.00 20.93 27.75
N GLN A 819 41.33 19.90 28.30
CA GLN A 819 41.28 19.44 29.71
C GLN A 819 40.22 19.97 30.71
N SER A 820 39.13 19.18 30.81
CA SER A 820 38.82 18.30 31.97
C SER A 820 38.20 18.79 33.32
N GLN A 821 37.40 17.87 33.87
CA GLN A 821 37.08 17.58 35.29
C GLN A 821 35.99 18.35 36.09
N GLU A 822 34.97 17.57 36.52
CA GLU A 822 34.47 17.37 37.91
C GLU A 822 33.94 18.58 38.75
N GLN A 823 32.99 18.46 39.69
CA GLN A 823 32.24 17.31 40.27
C GLN A 823 30.90 17.79 40.93
N SER A 824 29.97 16.85 41.14
CA SER A 824 28.98 16.69 42.24
C SER A 824 28.51 17.85 43.15
N GLN A 825 27.19 17.99 43.38
CA GLN A 825 26.45 17.84 44.69
C GLN A 825 25.12 18.63 44.81
N GLU A 826 24.13 18.04 45.50
CA GLU A 826 22.96 18.74 46.10
C GLU A 826 23.37 19.51 47.38
N PRO A 827 22.50 20.39 47.95
CA PRO A 827 21.81 19.94 49.17
C PRO A 827 20.39 20.53 49.46
N SER A 828 19.45 19.62 49.72
CA SER A 828 18.44 19.59 50.81
C SER A 828 17.94 20.85 51.58
N GLN A 829 16.60 20.93 51.67
CA GLN A 829 15.75 21.15 52.88
C GLN A 829 15.45 22.57 53.46
N GLU A 830 14.40 22.59 54.31
CA GLU A 830 13.63 23.73 54.85
C GLU A 830 14.31 24.48 56.02
N PRO A 831 13.69 25.58 56.52
CA PRO A 831 12.95 25.45 57.79
C PRO A 831 11.60 26.22 57.87
N SER A 832 10.86 26.01 58.97
CA SER A 832 9.46 26.43 59.20
C SER A 832 9.23 27.35 60.43
N GLN A 833 7.96 27.76 60.66
CA GLN A 833 7.31 28.49 61.80
C GLN A 833 6.73 29.89 61.41
N GLN A 834 5.41 30.12 61.48
CA GLN A 834 4.54 30.49 62.64
C GLN A 834 4.81 31.92 63.18
N GLU A 835 3.85 32.80 63.49
CA GLU A 835 2.36 32.78 63.64
C GLU A 835 1.83 34.25 63.57
N SER A 836 0.54 34.69 63.59
CA SER A 836 -0.85 34.15 63.52
C SER A 836 -1.78 35.29 62.95
N GLU A 837 -3.11 35.53 63.13
CA GLU A 837 -4.22 35.17 64.05
C GLU A 837 -5.64 35.27 63.41
N GLN A 838 -6.60 34.55 64.03
CA GLN A 838 -8.07 34.74 64.20
C GLN A 838 -9.00 35.42 63.16
N GLY A 839 -10.10 34.72 62.85
CA GLY A 839 -11.38 35.23 62.30
C GLY A 839 -12.52 34.20 62.50
N MET A 840 -13.78 34.63 62.74
CA MET A 840 -14.83 33.77 63.35
C MET A 840 -16.06 33.42 62.48
N ALA A 841 -16.45 32.14 62.56
CA ALA A 841 -17.81 31.57 62.68
C ALA A 841 -18.86 31.69 61.53
N PRO A 842 -19.87 30.77 61.47
CA PRO A 842 -20.82 30.63 60.34
C PRO A 842 -22.26 31.11 60.65
N LEU A 843 -23.15 31.00 59.65
CA LEU A 843 -24.62 31.15 59.77
C LEU A 843 -25.38 29.99 59.08
N GLN A 844 -26.66 29.83 59.45
CA GLN A 844 -27.56 28.73 59.06
C GLN A 844 -29.01 29.25 58.87
N GLU A 845 -29.96 28.35 58.53
CA GLU A 845 -31.42 28.58 58.35
C GLU A 845 -31.85 29.38 57.08
N SER A 846 -33.00 29.16 56.41
CA SER A 846 -34.06 28.11 56.38
C SER A 846 -34.74 28.17 54.97
N SER A 847 -35.84 27.52 54.54
CA SER A 847 -36.94 26.68 55.10
C SER A 847 -37.40 25.70 53.97
N GLN A 848 -37.60 24.40 54.22
CA GLN A 848 -38.87 23.72 54.58
C GLN A 848 -40.04 23.74 53.56
N GLU A 849 -40.30 22.57 52.94
CA GLU A 849 -41.59 21.83 52.87
C GLU A 849 -41.24 20.44 52.27
N GLN A 850 -41.18 19.32 53.00
CA GLN A 850 -42.22 18.51 53.66
C GLN A 850 -43.26 17.83 52.75
N SER A 851 -43.02 16.53 52.50
CA SER A 851 -44.04 15.47 52.59
C SER A 851 -43.34 14.14 52.90
N GLN A 852 -43.81 13.41 53.92
CA GLN A 852 -43.41 12.04 54.27
C GLN A 852 -44.68 11.21 54.45
N GLU A 853 -44.64 9.91 54.16
CA GLU A 853 -45.36 8.80 54.83
C GLU A 853 -45.12 7.48 54.04
N GLN A 854 -45.04 6.29 54.65
CA GLN A 854 -44.79 5.92 56.05
C GLN A 854 -44.16 4.51 56.09
N SER A 855 -43.56 4.12 57.22
CA SER A 855 -42.88 2.83 57.43
C SER A 855 -43.75 1.75 58.07
N GLN A 856 -43.45 0.47 57.81
CA GLN A 856 -43.70 -0.64 58.76
C GLN A 856 -43.04 -1.98 58.35
N GLU A 857 -42.25 -2.56 59.25
CA GLU A 857 -42.27 -4.01 59.51
C GLU A 857 -43.35 -4.28 60.58
N PRO A 858 -43.87 -5.52 60.69
CA PRO A 858 -43.35 -6.36 61.79
C PRO A 858 -43.19 -7.86 61.43
N SER A 859 -42.50 -8.58 62.32
CA SER A 859 -42.21 -10.02 62.23
C SER A 859 -43.19 -10.90 63.03
N GLN A 860 -43.26 -12.20 62.70
CA GLN A 860 -43.50 -13.32 63.66
C GLN A 860 -43.38 -14.71 63.00
N GLN A 861 -42.70 -15.65 63.70
CA GLN A 861 -42.99 -17.10 63.92
C GLN A 861 -43.41 -18.02 62.73
N GLU A 862 -43.01 -19.29 62.58
CA GLU A 862 -42.20 -20.28 63.36
C GLU A 862 -41.92 -21.52 62.43
N SER A 863 -41.29 -22.67 62.76
CA SER A 863 -40.70 -23.29 63.97
C SER A 863 -39.80 -24.50 63.58
N GLU A 864 -38.63 -24.67 64.22
CA GLU A 864 -37.93 -25.96 64.52
C GLU A 864 -37.50 -26.90 63.34
N GLN A 865 -36.56 -27.87 63.43
CA GLN A 865 -35.41 -28.25 64.29
C GLN A 865 -34.55 -29.24 63.43
N GLY A 866 -33.23 -29.46 63.57
CA GLY A 866 -32.21 -28.84 64.43
C GLY A 866 -30.87 -29.63 64.45
N MET A 867 -29.89 -29.11 65.21
CA MET A 867 -28.64 -29.74 65.73
C MET A 867 -27.45 -30.09 64.80
N ALA A 868 -26.27 -29.59 65.21
CA ALA A 868 -24.92 -30.00 64.80
C ALA A 868 -24.30 -30.88 65.95
N PRO A 869 -23.02 -30.83 66.46
CA PRO A 869 -21.91 -29.85 66.26
C PRO A 869 -20.43 -30.37 66.24
N LEU A 870 -19.50 -29.44 65.92
CA LEU A 870 -18.14 -29.21 66.46
C LEU A 870 -17.11 -30.37 66.62
N GLN A 871 -15.86 -30.14 66.18
CA GLN A 871 -14.76 -29.61 67.04
C GLN A 871 -13.43 -29.30 66.29
N GLU A 872 -12.73 -28.27 66.78
CA GLU A 872 -11.30 -27.92 66.56
C GLU A 872 -10.51 -28.28 67.86
N PRO A 873 -9.15 -28.22 68.01
CA PRO A 873 -8.27 -27.11 67.57
C PRO A 873 -6.75 -27.44 67.30
N SER A 874 -5.91 -26.39 67.37
CA SER A 874 -4.48 -26.31 67.81
C SER A 874 -3.29 -26.54 66.85
N GLN A 875 -2.70 -25.40 66.43
CA GLN A 875 -1.29 -24.96 66.53
C GLN A 875 -0.10 -25.95 66.51
N GLU A 876 0.91 -25.63 65.69
CA GLU A 876 2.30 -25.39 66.15
C GLU A 876 3.07 -24.42 65.21
N GLN A 877 4.35 -24.11 65.45
CA GLN A 877 5.10 -22.97 64.87
C GLN A 877 6.40 -23.35 64.12
N SER A 878 7.13 -22.33 63.61
CA SER A 878 8.58 -22.30 63.29
C SER A 878 9.03 -22.99 61.97
N GLN A 879 10.13 -22.64 61.29
CA GLN A 879 10.89 -21.37 61.13
C GLN A 879 11.89 -21.54 59.95
N GLU A 880 12.40 -20.43 59.38
CA GLU A 880 13.69 -20.36 58.64
C GLU A 880 13.83 -21.18 57.33
N GLN A 881 14.82 -21.01 56.44
CA GLN A 881 15.51 -19.78 55.97
C GLN A 881 15.99 -19.97 54.50
N SER A 882 16.54 -18.89 53.95
CA SER A 882 17.09 -18.60 52.61
C SER A 882 18.11 -19.57 51.95
N GLN A 883 18.40 -19.26 50.67
CA GLN A 883 19.66 -19.45 49.90
C GLN A 883 19.90 -20.71 49.04
N GLU A 884 19.72 -20.53 47.72
CA GLU A 884 20.76 -20.50 46.65
C GLU A 884 21.84 -21.60 46.48
N LEU A 885 22.02 -21.99 45.20
CA LEU A 885 23.24 -22.51 44.54
C LEU A 885 23.75 -23.91 44.99
N SER A 886 24.43 -24.73 44.17
CA SER A 886 24.63 -24.80 42.70
C SER A 886 25.30 -26.14 42.32
N GLN A 887 25.35 -26.48 41.01
CA GLN A 887 26.21 -27.53 40.41
C GLN A 887 25.92 -28.99 40.85
N GLN A 888 26.48 -30.06 40.24
CA GLN A 888 26.72 -30.44 38.83
C GLN A 888 27.03 -31.98 38.83
N GLU A 889 27.20 -32.62 37.66
CA GLU A 889 27.61 -34.05 37.47
C GLU A 889 26.52 -35.08 37.91
N SER A 890 26.01 -36.04 37.12
CA SER A 890 26.50 -36.98 36.08
C SER A 890 27.09 -38.30 36.61
N GLU A 891 26.39 -39.44 36.37
CA GLU A 891 26.91 -40.65 35.69
C GLU A 891 25.97 -41.90 35.77
N GLN A 892 25.87 -42.63 34.64
CA GLN A 892 25.66 -44.10 34.43
C GLN A 892 24.49 -44.89 35.10
N GLY A 893 23.85 -45.83 34.34
CA GLY A 893 22.84 -46.73 34.94
C GLY A 893 22.02 -47.78 34.13
N MET A 894 22.52 -48.41 33.05
CA MET A 894 22.08 -49.71 32.46
C MET A 894 20.56 -50.02 32.12
N ALA A 895 20.30 -50.23 30.82
CA ALA A 895 19.72 -51.43 30.12
C ALA A 895 18.87 -52.47 30.91
N PRO A 896 17.83 -53.16 30.31
CA PRO A 896 18.00 -53.96 29.07
C PRO A 896 16.79 -54.28 28.11
N LEU A 897 17.10 -54.51 26.80
CA LEU A 897 16.52 -55.50 25.82
C LEU A 897 14.98 -55.51 25.52
N GLN A 898 14.41 -55.96 24.39
CA GLN A 898 14.81 -56.36 23.01
C GLN A 898 13.57 -56.14 22.09
N GLU A 899 13.65 -55.64 20.84
CA GLU A 899 14.01 -56.34 19.58
C GLU A 899 12.98 -57.42 19.13
N PRO A 900 12.62 -57.51 17.83
CA PRO A 900 13.41 -58.39 16.94
C PRO A 900 13.68 -57.87 15.50
N SER A 901 14.95 -58.07 15.09
CA SER A 901 15.46 -58.72 13.85
C SER A 901 15.08 -58.17 12.45
N GLN A 902 16.01 -57.75 11.57
CA GLN A 902 17.08 -58.53 10.86
C GLN A 902 16.50 -59.51 9.81
N GLU A 903 17.12 -59.86 8.66
CA GLU A 903 18.54 -59.93 8.20
C GLU A 903 18.75 -59.26 6.81
N GLN A 904 19.91 -58.66 6.48
CA GLN A 904 21.05 -59.19 5.68
C GLN A 904 20.70 -59.67 4.24
N SER A 905 21.56 -59.55 3.20
CA SER A 905 23.04 -59.47 3.15
C SER A 905 23.59 -58.66 1.95
N GLN A 906 24.91 -58.67 1.73
CA GLN A 906 25.62 -57.87 0.72
C GLN A 906 25.96 -58.62 -0.60
N GLU A 907 26.16 -57.82 -1.66
CA GLU A 907 27.22 -57.91 -2.69
C GLU A 907 27.12 -58.84 -3.93
N GLN A 908 27.82 -58.36 -4.98
CA GLN A 908 28.36 -59.02 -6.18
C GLN A 908 27.40 -59.50 -7.30
N SER A 909 27.20 -58.59 -8.26
CA SER A 909 27.60 -58.75 -9.68
C SER A 909 27.62 -60.15 -10.32
N GLN A 910 26.81 -60.36 -11.37
CA GLN A 910 27.30 -60.50 -12.78
C GLN A 910 26.19 -60.71 -13.83
N GLU A 911 26.41 -60.10 -15.00
CA GLU A 911 26.11 -60.53 -16.39
C GLU A 911 24.80 -61.23 -16.81
N LEU A 912 24.33 -60.80 -18.00
CA LEU A 912 23.44 -61.49 -18.97
C LEU A 912 21.96 -61.66 -18.55
N SER A 913 20.98 -61.46 -19.45
CA SER A 913 21.01 -61.20 -20.91
C SER A 913 19.83 -60.36 -21.38
#